data_AF-A0A2M6KA97-F1
#
_entry.id   AF-A0A2M6KA97-F1
#
_cell.length_a   1.000
_cell.length_b   1.000
_cell.length_c   1.000
_cell.angle_alpha   90.00
_cell.angle_beta   90.00
_cell.angle_gamma   90.00
#
_symmetry.space_group_name_H-M   'P 1'
#
loop_
_entity.id
_entity.type
_entity.pdbx_description
1 polymer ?
#
loop_
_entity_poly.entity_id
_entity_poly.type
_entity_poly.pdbx_seq_one_letter_code
_entity_poly.pdbx_strand_id
1 'polypeptide(L)'
;MKQNESITFGQFLKLQKAAASIYSHQPKSRVSFDISRADHMRKCHQLMRNHAPISADQQSSYLAYAVNVKGWNKLTRREFDRLRELYGEAVVKIMLIDINFTKWLHTNSDMRNIITTGGACALESIDTRALAILKQRNQNAATIIPQYIKEITLRAPTWTQVTGALIPRYGLNIMYDETFPWYLRMEDYGLQDAESVTQRVYDGIFNAVRRYVRLFDPNSKTISLPFTELNLQSKGLIQKWSTIVEPYLRALEKKYGLENGNHHSDDQLKAWVMYTYFGPEILSCVKNYIEEKYPALYKEFNLNKATIHIRGKQIDHLDTERSNAWMHPIILKQKDSKQLLDRKKLLLTPFHCQEVAQLQWLFDHGHTLQSGLAGFLDSNFQGRLLHEESAYPRSIFKKKLLENLTNEYYDSPLRLHSHNVEETIQFLGRFKQLSSISISKNILLEFQNIKRRVENINRKISVLEDFISVFILIEKCFCIESGNNSYIWMIKSLSISSKILTKMKKICIKRFRNDAYLKRKLGISDTQSIDVEAYIKDFFDTLQKDTKGKTTINVSKYIMFIKFVQEQSPLIVRQSQQRVSKLITEKNNADKAAQELMTTVSDNIVYSNIDELASYTNILPLNDNYFITYMQQLLFIKSVRDAYIDMEKIESSKKMSKNEKEERIVEIIQKIFPVIENCIRFIMLGGDYPWDSRFKYQYSSS
;
A
#
# COMPACT_ATOMS: atom_id res chain seq x y z
N MET A 1 -3.17 19.69 34.74
CA MET A 1 -3.36 18.79 33.58
C MET A 1 -2.88 17.41 33.96
N LYS A 2 -3.73 16.36 33.90
CA LYS A 2 -3.24 14.97 34.05
C LYS A 2 -2.30 14.71 32.87
N GLN A 3 -1.03 14.40 33.14
CA GLN A 3 -0.08 14.00 32.10
C GLN A 3 -0.70 12.84 31.31
N ASN A 4 -0.70 12.93 29.98
CA ASN A 4 -0.92 11.76 29.14
C ASN A 4 0.07 10.69 29.61
N GLU A 5 -0.45 9.54 30.07
CA GLU A 5 0.40 8.45 30.55
C GLU A 5 1.43 8.08 29.48
N SER A 6 2.70 8.13 29.87
CA SER A 6 3.81 7.77 28.98
C SER A 6 3.65 6.32 28.50
N ILE A 7 4.11 6.01 27.30
CA ILE A 7 4.08 4.64 26.79
C ILE A 7 4.77 3.65 27.75
N THR A 8 4.11 2.53 28.00
CA THR A 8 4.66 1.40 28.77
C THR A 8 5.37 0.41 27.86
N PHE A 9 6.28 -0.40 28.43
CA PHE A 9 6.97 -1.44 27.67
C PHE A 9 6.01 -2.46 27.02
N GLY A 10 4.92 -2.81 27.72
CA GLY A 10 3.89 -3.69 27.18
C GLY A 10 3.15 -3.09 25.97
N GLN A 11 2.85 -1.78 26.01
CA GLN A 11 2.25 -1.07 24.87
C GLN A 11 3.22 -0.96 23.70
N PHE A 12 4.50 -0.69 23.97
CA PHE A 12 5.55 -0.69 22.94
C PHE A 12 5.62 -2.03 22.21
N LEU A 13 5.64 -3.15 22.94
CA LEU A 13 5.64 -4.48 22.32
C LEU A 13 4.37 -4.77 21.51
N LYS A 14 3.20 -4.32 21.96
CA LYS A 14 1.94 -4.46 21.20
C LYS A 14 1.99 -3.67 19.89
N LEU A 15 2.46 -2.42 19.95
CA LEU A 15 2.62 -1.57 18.77
C LEU A 15 3.56 -2.21 17.74
N GLN A 16 4.73 -2.67 18.17
CA GLN A 16 5.71 -3.27 17.26
C GLN A 16 5.20 -4.58 16.65
N LYS A 17 4.43 -5.37 17.41
CA LYS A 17 3.75 -6.56 16.86
C LYS A 17 2.70 -6.20 15.83
N ALA A 18 1.89 -5.17 16.06
CA ALA A 18 0.90 -4.70 15.09
C ALA A 18 1.59 -4.23 13.80
N ALA A 19 2.64 -3.42 13.92
CA ALA A 19 3.43 -2.98 12.76
C ALA A 19 4.01 -4.18 11.99
N ALA A 20 4.64 -5.14 12.68
CA ALA A 20 5.17 -6.35 12.04
C ALA A 20 4.09 -7.22 11.37
N SER A 21 2.89 -7.32 11.98
CA SER A 21 1.75 -8.07 11.47
C SER A 21 1.28 -7.53 10.11
N ILE A 22 1.07 -6.21 10.04
CA ILE A 22 0.62 -5.51 8.81
C ILE A 22 1.55 -5.81 7.62
N TYR A 23 2.87 -5.86 7.82
CA TYR A 23 3.83 -6.12 6.73
C TYR A 23 4.23 -7.59 6.54
N SER A 24 3.82 -8.48 7.45
CA SER A 24 4.14 -9.91 7.38
C SER A 24 3.59 -10.60 6.13
N HIS A 25 2.53 -10.03 5.53
CA HIS A 25 1.90 -10.53 4.31
C HIS A 25 2.74 -10.33 3.04
N GLN A 26 3.86 -9.61 3.13
CA GLN A 26 4.82 -9.43 2.03
C GLN A 26 6.25 -9.80 2.46
N PRO A 27 6.56 -11.10 2.63
CA PRO A 27 7.82 -11.55 3.22
C PRO A 27 9.07 -11.15 2.42
N LYS A 28 8.91 -10.93 1.10
CA LYS A 28 9.99 -10.50 0.19
C LYS A 28 10.11 -8.97 0.06
N SER A 29 9.32 -8.20 0.80
CA SER A 29 9.34 -6.74 0.75
C SER A 29 10.57 -6.15 1.44
N ARG A 30 10.91 -4.90 1.11
CA ARG A 30 12.03 -4.18 1.73
C ARG A 30 11.79 -3.91 3.21
N VAL A 31 10.54 -3.59 3.56
CA VAL A 31 10.11 -3.37 4.94
C VAL A 31 10.23 -4.65 5.78
N SER A 32 9.81 -5.79 5.25
CA SER A 32 9.95 -7.10 5.92
C SER A 32 11.41 -7.43 6.22
N PHE A 33 12.30 -7.19 5.25
CA PHE A 33 13.75 -7.33 5.45
C PHE A 33 14.25 -6.41 6.56
N ASP A 34 13.85 -5.14 6.56
CA ASP A 34 14.30 -4.15 7.54
C ASP A 34 13.85 -4.44 8.96
N ILE A 35 12.62 -4.91 9.14
CA ILE A 35 12.11 -5.38 10.44
C ILE A 35 12.97 -6.54 10.96
N SER A 36 13.45 -7.40 10.06
CA SER A 36 14.28 -8.58 10.37
C SER A 36 15.78 -8.29 10.39
N ARG A 37 16.21 -7.10 9.93
CA ARG A 37 17.62 -6.74 9.68
C ARG A 37 18.47 -6.88 10.92
N ALA A 38 17.94 -6.51 12.09
CA ALA A 38 18.69 -6.61 13.33
C ALA A 38 19.04 -8.05 13.70
N ASP A 39 18.10 -8.98 13.52
CA ASP A 39 18.32 -10.40 13.79
C ASP A 39 19.27 -11.03 12.75
N HIS A 40 19.15 -10.63 11.48
CA HIS A 40 20.05 -11.06 10.40
C HIS A 40 21.49 -10.60 10.65
N MET A 41 21.70 -9.32 10.94
CA MET A 41 23.02 -8.73 11.21
C MET A 41 23.71 -9.40 12.40
N ARG A 42 23.01 -9.49 13.54
CA ARG A 42 23.55 -10.14 14.75
C ARG A 42 23.95 -11.58 14.49
N LYS A 43 23.10 -12.35 13.80
CA LYS A 43 23.39 -13.75 13.47
C LYS A 43 24.55 -13.86 12.47
N CYS A 44 24.58 -13.00 11.46
CA CYS A 44 25.68 -12.93 10.50
C CYS A 44 27.02 -12.69 11.21
N HIS A 45 27.08 -11.69 12.09
CA HIS A 45 28.27 -11.34 12.87
C HIS A 45 28.73 -12.49 13.79
N GLN A 46 27.81 -13.16 14.46
CA GLN A 46 28.11 -14.32 15.30
C GLN A 46 28.69 -15.48 14.48
N LEU A 47 28.06 -15.82 13.35
CA LEU A 47 28.52 -16.91 12.48
C LEU A 47 29.87 -16.58 11.84
N MET A 48 30.10 -15.32 11.46
CA MET A 48 31.39 -14.85 10.96
C MET A 48 32.52 -15.06 11.97
N ARG A 49 32.31 -14.68 13.24
CA ARG A 49 33.30 -14.89 14.31
C ARG A 49 33.55 -16.38 14.58
N ASN A 50 32.55 -17.21 14.37
CA ASN A 50 32.64 -18.66 14.59
C ASN A 50 33.08 -19.43 13.33
N HIS A 51 33.44 -18.74 12.24
CA HIS A 51 33.77 -19.35 10.94
C HIS A 51 32.69 -20.33 10.43
N ALA A 52 31.42 -20.05 10.71
CA ALA A 52 30.29 -20.89 10.35
C ALA A 52 29.59 -20.40 9.06
N PRO A 53 28.89 -21.29 8.31
CA PRO A 53 28.17 -20.90 7.11
C PRO A 53 27.03 -19.90 7.38
N ILE A 54 26.83 -18.96 6.45
CA ILE A 54 25.87 -17.85 6.57
C ILE A 54 24.88 -17.90 5.41
N SER A 55 23.58 -17.72 5.67
CA SER A 55 22.55 -17.69 4.62
C SER A 55 22.58 -16.37 3.83
N ALA A 56 22.00 -16.35 2.62
CA ALA A 56 21.95 -15.14 1.80
C ALA A 56 21.29 -13.95 2.51
N ASP A 57 20.18 -14.18 3.22
CA ASP A 57 19.48 -13.13 3.98
C ASP A 57 20.28 -12.56 5.16
N GLN A 58 21.19 -13.36 5.73
CA GLN A 58 22.09 -12.92 6.79
C GLN A 58 23.27 -12.13 6.21
N GLN A 59 23.80 -12.57 5.06
CA GLN A 59 24.90 -11.91 4.37
C GLN A 59 24.56 -10.49 3.97
N SER A 60 23.34 -10.24 3.49
CA SER A 60 22.88 -8.90 3.06
C SER A 60 22.81 -7.87 4.20
N SER A 61 23.18 -8.24 5.43
CA SER A 61 23.24 -7.36 6.59
C SER A 61 24.64 -7.29 7.23
N TYR A 62 25.70 -7.68 6.52
CA TYR A 62 27.06 -7.80 7.07
C TYR A 62 27.82 -6.47 7.13
N LEU A 63 27.98 -5.79 5.99
CA LEU A 63 28.59 -4.47 5.90
C LEU A 63 27.57 -3.43 6.36
N ALA A 64 27.67 -2.98 7.61
CA ALA A 64 26.75 -2.00 8.15
C ALA A 64 27.42 -1.01 9.11
N TYR A 65 26.87 0.20 9.17
CA TYR A 65 27.31 1.25 10.11
C TYR A 65 26.99 0.92 11.59
N ALA A 66 26.28 -0.17 11.84
CA ALA A 66 25.93 -0.65 13.17
C ALA A 66 26.49 -2.07 13.39
N VAL A 67 27.01 -2.33 14.59
CA VAL A 67 27.62 -3.63 14.92
C VAL A 67 26.84 -4.31 16.04
N ASN A 68 26.57 -5.61 15.86
CA ASN A 68 25.95 -6.48 16.86
C ASN A 68 24.66 -5.88 17.44
N VAL A 69 23.80 -5.43 16.54
CA VAL A 69 22.57 -4.71 16.89
C VAL A 69 21.58 -5.57 17.66
N LYS A 70 20.81 -4.90 18.50
CA LYS A 70 19.68 -5.46 19.22
C LYS A 70 18.39 -4.86 18.62
N GLY A 71 17.53 -5.72 18.10
CA GLY A 71 16.21 -5.32 17.60
C GLY A 71 15.21 -5.05 18.71
N TRP A 72 14.12 -4.36 18.39
CA TRP A 72 13.03 -4.02 19.30
C TRP A 72 12.48 -5.23 20.08
N ASN A 73 12.42 -6.40 19.43
CA ASN A 73 11.93 -7.67 19.99
C ASN A 73 12.88 -8.30 21.03
N LYS A 74 14.09 -7.75 21.18
CA LYS A 74 15.12 -8.21 22.14
C LYS A 74 15.47 -7.15 23.19
N LEU A 75 14.84 -5.99 23.17
CA LEU A 75 15.00 -4.97 24.23
C LEU A 75 14.48 -5.51 25.56
N THR A 76 15.25 -5.29 26.62
CA THR A 76 14.80 -5.52 28.00
C THR A 76 13.94 -4.34 28.48
N ARG A 77 13.15 -4.57 29.53
CA ARG A 77 12.35 -3.48 30.13
C ARG A 77 13.22 -2.30 30.59
N ARG A 78 14.38 -2.59 31.21
CA ARG A 78 15.35 -1.56 31.65
C ARG A 78 15.88 -0.73 30.47
N GLU A 79 16.26 -1.39 29.38
CA GLU A 79 16.73 -0.69 28.17
C GLU A 79 15.62 0.19 27.58
N PHE A 80 14.39 -0.34 27.49
CA PHE A 80 13.24 0.44 27.04
C PHE A 80 12.97 1.65 27.94
N ASP A 81 12.94 1.48 29.26
CA ASP A 81 12.62 2.57 30.18
C ASP A 81 13.65 3.71 30.07
N ARG A 82 14.93 3.38 29.86
CA ARG A 82 16.00 4.36 29.61
C ARG A 82 15.93 5.00 28.24
N LEU A 83 15.62 4.23 27.19
CA LEU A 83 15.36 4.79 25.86
C LEU A 83 14.17 5.74 25.89
N ARG A 84 13.11 5.41 26.63
CA ARG A 84 11.95 6.27 26.84
C ARG A 84 12.30 7.53 27.64
N GLU A 85 13.19 7.44 28.62
CA GLU A 85 13.70 8.62 29.33
C GLU A 85 14.40 9.59 28.36
N LEU A 86 15.22 9.06 27.45
CA LEU A 86 15.94 9.86 26.46
C LEU A 86 15.05 10.39 25.33
N TYR A 87 14.30 9.51 24.66
CA TYR A 87 13.51 9.82 23.45
C TYR A 87 12.06 10.22 23.75
N GLY A 88 11.59 10.09 24.99
CA GLY A 88 10.18 10.28 25.31
C GLY A 88 9.28 9.32 24.52
N GLU A 89 8.16 9.83 24.00
CA GLU A 89 7.24 9.03 23.18
C GLU A 89 7.85 8.65 21.82
N ALA A 90 8.90 9.33 21.34
CA ALA A 90 9.57 8.98 20.09
C ALA A 90 10.31 7.63 20.17
N VAL A 91 10.43 7.03 21.36
CA VAL A 91 10.94 5.66 21.57
C VAL A 91 10.20 4.63 20.70
N VAL A 92 8.93 4.89 20.34
CA VAL A 92 8.15 4.01 19.46
C VAL A 92 8.78 3.82 18.07
N LYS A 93 9.59 4.79 17.61
CA LYS A 93 10.26 4.70 16.31
C LYS A 93 11.47 3.77 16.36
N ILE A 94 12.05 3.52 17.54
CA ILE A 94 13.30 2.77 17.67
C ILE A 94 13.05 1.30 17.32
N MET A 95 13.66 0.87 16.22
CA MET A 95 13.60 -0.50 15.72
C MET A 95 14.82 -1.31 16.11
N LEU A 96 15.98 -0.66 16.23
CA LEU A 96 17.21 -1.29 16.69
C LEU A 96 18.16 -0.28 17.36
N ILE A 97 19.05 -0.81 18.17
CA ILE A 97 20.20 -0.09 18.74
C ILE A 97 21.45 -0.94 18.59
N ASP A 98 22.61 -0.30 18.43
CA ASP A 98 23.87 -1.02 18.32
C ASP A 98 24.45 -1.45 19.69
N ILE A 99 25.58 -2.15 19.64
CA ILE A 99 26.21 -2.68 20.84
C ILE A 99 26.75 -1.59 21.78
N ASN A 100 27.26 -0.48 21.25
CA ASN A 100 27.82 0.59 22.07
C ASN A 100 26.71 1.33 22.80
N PHE A 101 25.61 1.62 22.10
CA PHE A 101 24.47 2.24 22.76
C PHE A 101 23.85 1.30 23.80
N THR A 102 23.73 0.01 23.49
CA THR A 102 23.29 -1.01 24.45
C THR A 102 24.16 -1.01 25.71
N LYS A 103 25.49 -1.08 25.57
CA LYS A 103 26.43 -1.04 26.70
C LYS A 103 26.25 0.23 27.54
N TRP A 104 26.15 1.39 26.88
CA TRP A 104 25.97 2.67 27.56
C TRP A 104 24.66 2.72 28.36
N LEU A 105 23.58 2.15 27.82
CA LEU A 105 22.29 1.98 28.51
C LEU A 105 22.33 0.99 29.69
N HIS A 106 23.42 0.26 29.92
CA HIS A 106 23.60 -0.57 31.12
C HIS A 106 24.51 0.09 32.15
N THR A 107 25.54 0.80 31.70
CA THR A 107 26.64 1.26 32.55
C THR A 107 26.51 2.71 33.00
N ASN A 108 25.95 3.61 32.19
CA ASN A 108 25.80 5.01 32.58
C ASN A 108 24.58 5.19 33.48
N SER A 109 24.60 6.09 34.47
CA SER A 109 23.42 6.36 35.31
C SER A 109 22.71 7.67 34.94
N ASP A 110 23.36 8.56 34.19
CA ASP A 110 22.87 9.91 33.91
C ASP A 110 22.57 10.08 32.42
N MET A 111 21.29 10.32 32.09
CA MET A 111 20.83 10.45 30.70
C MET A 111 21.31 11.76 30.05
N ARG A 112 21.99 12.65 30.78
CA ARG A 112 22.65 13.84 30.22
C ARG A 112 23.99 13.55 29.55
N ASN A 113 24.60 12.40 29.83
CA ASN A 113 25.97 12.10 29.39
C ASN A 113 26.04 11.52 27.96
N ILE A 114 25.19 11.99 27.07
CA ILE A 114 25.01 11.52 25.70
C ILE A 114 24.76 12.69 24.75
N ILE A 115 25.32 12.61 23.55
CA ILE A 115 24.98 13.48 22.43
C ILE A 115 24.30 12.63 21.37
N THR A 116 23.12 13.04 20.94
CA THR A 116 22.36 12.36 19.88
C THR A 116 22.27 13.25 18.66
N THR A 117 22.48 12.69 17.48
CA THR A 117 22.44 13.44 16.22
C THR A 117 21.51 12.76 15.23
N GLY A 118 20.74 13.55 14.48
CA GLY A 118 19.94 13.10 13.33
C GLY A 118 20.39 13.76 12.04
N GLY A 119 19.90 13.30 10.89
CA GLY A 119 20.18 13.96 9.61
C GLY A 119 19.31 13.40 8.50
N ALA A 120 19.11 14.19 7.45
CA ALA A 120 18.27 13.86 6.30
C ALA A 120 19.08 14.03 5.01
N CYS A 121 18.60 13.43 3.92
CA CYS A 121 19.20 13.59 2.60
C CYS A 121 18.59 14.80 1.86
N ALA A 122 19.40 15.57 1.14
CA ALA A 122 18.89 16.68 0.31
C ALA A 122 18.01 16.17 -0.84
N LEU A 123 18.35 15.02 -1.41
CA LEU A 123 17.54 14.28 -2.37
C LEU A 123 17.20 12.90 -1.81
N GLU A 124 15.95 12.47 -1.96
CA GLU A 124 15.54 11.13 -1.54
C GLU A 124 16.09 10.07 -2.51
N SER A 125 16.17 8.81 -2.08
CA SER A 125 16.69 7.74 -2.93
C SER A 125 15.82 7.42 -4.15
N ILE A 126 14.54 7.80 -4.11
CA ILE A 126 13.66 7.78 -5.27
C ILE A 126 14.14 8.78 -6.35
N ASP A 127 14.64 9.94 -5.96
CA ASP A 127 15.14 10.97 -6.89
C ASP A 127 16.45 10.53 -7.53
N THR A 128 17.38 9.98 -6.74
CA THR A 128 18.64 9.46 -7.28
C THR A 128 18.39 8.35 -8.31
N ARG A 129 17.33 7.54 -8.11
CA ARG A 129 16.87 6.54 -9.08
C ARG A 129 16.26 7.17 -10.33
N ALA A 130 15.47 8.23 -10.19
CA ALA A 130 14.95 8.98 -11.33
C ALA A 130 16.09 9.55 -12.18
N LEU A 131 17.07 10.19 -11.53
CA LEU A 131 18.27 10.72 -12.18
C LEU A 131 19.06 9.65 -12.92
N ALA A 132 19.22 8.45 -12.34
CA ALA A 132 19.87 7.33 -13.02
C ALA A 132 19.10 6.87 -14.28
N ILE A 133 17.76 6.85 -14.22
CA ILE A 133 16.91 6.51 -15.38
C ILE A 133 17.06 7.57 -16.47
N LEU A 134 17.01 8.86 -16.11
CA LEU A 134 17.18 9.98 -17.04
C LEU A 134 18.56 9.93 -17.71
N LYS A 135 19.63 9.75 -16.92
CA LYS A 135 21.01 9.68 -17.42
C LYS A 135 21.24 8.55 -18.43
N GLN A 136 20.63 7.38 -18.20
CA GLN A 136 20.85 6.19 -19.06
C GLN A 136 19.99 6.18 -20.34
N ARG A 137 18.86 6.90 -20.36
CA ARG A 137 17.80 6.66 -21.35
C ARG A 137 17.30 7.92 -22.06
N ASN A 138 17.74 9.10 -21.66
CA ASN A 138 17.35 10.34 -22.30
C ASN A 138 18.53 10.91 -23.09
N GLN A 139 18.35 11.13 -24.39
CA GLN A 139 19.37 11.73 -25.25
C GLN A 139 19.73 13.17 -24.83
N ASN A 140 18.80 13.85 -24.14
CA ASN A 140 18.96 15.21 -23.61
C ASN A 140 19.21 15.22 -22.09
N ALA A 141 19.85 14.18 -21.54
CA ALA A 141 20.13 14.03 -20.11
C ALA A 141 20.77 15.29 -19.49
N ALA A 142 21.71 15.92 -20.22
CA ALA A 142 22.43 17.11 -19.76
C ALA A 142 21.53 18.32 -19.47
N THR A 143 20.38 18.43 -20.13
CA THR A 143 19.43 19.54 -19.95
C THR A 143 18.32 19.18 -18.96
N ILE A 144 17.79 17.95 -19.05
CA ILE A 144 16.63 17.53 -18.26
C ILE A 144 16.97 17.23 -16.80
N ILE A 145 18.19 16.77 -16.52
CA ILE A 145 18.62 16.44 -15.15
C ILE A 145 18.71 17.70 -14.27
N PRO A 146 19.39 18.79 -14.68
CA PRO A 146 19.36 20.04 -13.90
C PRO A 146 17.95 20.57 -13.66
N GLN A 147 17.08 20.50 -14.67
CA GLN A 147 15.68 20.90 -14.54
C GLN A 147 14.95 20.04 -13.49
N TYR A 148 15.07 18.73 -13.56
CA TYR A 148 14.46 17.80 -12.60
C TYR A 148 14.91 18.11 -11.16
N ILE A 149 16.21 18.33 -10.95
CA ILE A 149 16.77 18.66 -9.64
C ILE A 149 16.23 19.99 -9.14
N LYS A 150 16.17 21.01 -10.00
CA LYS A 150 15.59 22.30 -9.64
C LYS A 150 14.14 22.16 -9.20
N GLU A 151 13.32 21.38 -9.92
CA GLU A 151 11.91 21.18 -9.58
C GLU A 151 11.70 20.46 -8.25
N ILE A 152 12.47 19.39 -7.97
CA ILE A 152 12.33 18.66 -6.69
C ILE A 152 12.89 19.45 -5.50
N THR A 153 13.96 20.24 -5.69
CA THR A 153 14.55 21.04 -4.62
C THR A 153 13.64 22.21 -4.22
N LEU A 154 12.91 22.80 -5.16
CA LEU A 154 11.88 23.81 -4.89
C LEU A 154 10.75 23.29 -3.98
N ARG A 155 10.51 21.98 -3.97
CA ARG A 155 9.45 21.34 -3.18
C ARG A 155 9.93 20.85 -1.82
N ALA A 156 11.21 20.99 -1.50
CA ALA A 156 11.70 20.62 -0.17
C ALA A 156 11.05 21.49 0.94
N PRO A 157 10.93 20.97 2.17
CA PRO A 157 11.17 19.57 2.53
C PRO A 157 10.01 18.66 2.12
N THR A 158 10.34 17.40 1.84
CA THR A 158 9.37 16.31 1.74
C THR A 158 9.06 15.73 3.12
N TRP A 159 7.93 15.04 3.25
CA TRP A 159 7.54 14.39 4.51
C TRP A 159 8.58 13.38 5.02
N THR A 160 9.22 12.62 4.13
CA THR A 160 10.23 11.63 4.55
C THR A 160 11.56 12.28 4.94
N GLN A 161 11.93 13.42 4.34
CA GLN A 161 13.08 14.21 4.81
C GLN A 161 12.87 14.70 6.26
N VAL A 162 11.63 15.06 6.61
CA VAL A 162 11.30 15.52 7.96
C VAL A 162 11.21 14.35 8.94
N THR A 163 10.44 13.32 8.60
CA THR A 163 10.20 12.17 9.47
C THR A 163 11.40 11.21 9.56
N GLY A 164 12.33 11.32 8.61
CA GLY A 164 13.66 10.72 8.58
C GLY A 164 14.65 11.25 9.63
N ALA A 165 14.24 12.18 10.50
CA ALA A 165 15.02 12.58 11.67
C ALA A 165 14.53 11.83 12.93
N LEU A 166 15.39 10.98 13.52
CA LEU A 166 15.20 10.46 14.89
C LEU A 166 16.02 11.28 15.86
N ILE A 167 15.33 12.13 16.61
CA ILE A 167 15.92 13.10 17.53
C ILE A 167 15.26 12.88 18.90
N PRO A 168 16.03 12.86 20.00
CA PRO A 168 15.45 12.61 21.32
C PRO A 168 14.65 13.79 21.85
N ARG A 169 14.02 13.53 22.99
CA ARG A 169 13.26 14.52 23.75
C ARG A 169 14.18 15.31 24.67
N TYR A 170 15.09 14.61 25.33
CA TYR A 170 15.95 15.16 26.36
C TYR A 170 17.36 15.43 25.84
N GLY A 171 17.99 16.51 26.30
CA GLY A 171 19.31 16.96 25.85
C GLY A 171 19.25 18.01 24.73
N LEU A 172 20.43 18.40 24.25
CA LEU A 172 20.55 19.26 23.06
C LEU A 172 20.37 18.39 21.82
N ASN A 173 19.31 18.67 21.05
CA ASN A 173 19.08 17.98 19.80
C ASN A 173 19.95 18.56 18.70
N ILE A 174 20.60 17.69 17.93
CA ILE A 174 21.50 18.10 16.86
C ILE A 174 21.01 17.47 15.57
N MET A 175 20.77 18.31 14.56
CA MET A 175 20.58 17.88 13.19
C MET A 175 21.85 18.21 12.41
N TYR A 176 22.48 17.21 11.81
CA TYR A 176 23.55 17.49 10.87
C TYR A 176 22.98 18.13 9.61
N ASP A 177 23.63 19.21 9.21
CA ASP A 177 23.45 19.85 7.92
C ASP A 177 24.49 19.27 6.96
N GLU A 178 24.00 18.45 6.04
CA GLU A 178 24.81 17.75 5.05
C GLU A 178 24.87 18.56 3.72
N THR A 179 24.75 19.90 3.76
CA THR A 179 24.84 20.75 2.55
C THR A 179 26.11 20.49 1.76
N PHE A 180 27.27 20.41 2.43
CA PHE A 180 28.57 20.19 1.79
C PHE A 180 28.64 18.96 0.86
N PRO A 181 28.38 17.72 1.33
CA PRO A 181 28.44 16.57 0.43
C PRO A 181 27.34 16.58 -0.63
N TRP A 182 26.22 17.26 -0.39
CA TRP A 182 25.09 17.27 -1.32
C TRP A 182 25.22 18.30 -2.43
N TYR A 183 25.79 19.48 -2.18
CA TYR A 183 25.96 20.45 -3.26
C TYR A 183 26.95 19.95 -4.30
N LEU A 184 28.05 19.31 -3.88
CA LEU A 184 29.02 18.68 -4.79
C LEU A 184 28.32 17.65 -5.70
N ARG A 185 27.40 16.87 -5.13
CA ARG A 185 26.59 15.91 -5.88
C ARG A 185 25.60 16.59 -6.83
N MET A 186 25.06 17.76 -6.48
CA MET A 186 24.19 18.54 -7.38
C MET A 186 24.99 19.20 -8.50
N GLU A 187 26.22 19.64 -8.25
CA GLU A 187 27.17 20.12 -9.28
C GLU A 187 27.51 19.02 -10.28
N ASP A 188 27.75 17.78 -9.81
CA ASP A 188 27.97 16.61 -10.66
C ASP A 188 26.79 16.32 -11.61
N TYR A 189 25.59 16.78 -11.25
CA TYR A 189 24.39 16.70 -12.06
C TYR A 189 24.18 17.93 -12.96
N GLY A 190 25.08 18.91 -12.94
CA GLY A 190 25.10 20.09 -13.81
C GLY A 190 24.38 21.33 -13.24
N LEU A 191 24.05 21.35 -11.95
CA LEU A 191 23.43 22.52 -11.32
C LEU A 191 24.48 23.60 -11.00
N GLN A 192 24.28 24.83 -11.48
CA GLN A 192 25.27 25.92 -11.38
C GLN A 192 25.27 26.62 -10.01
N ASP A 193 24.12 26.74 -9.35
CA ASP A 193 23.94 27.38 -8.03
C ASP A 193 23.75 26.35 -6.92
N ALA A 194 24.42 25.20 -7.04
CA ALA A 194 24.19 24.00 -6.24
C ALA A 194 24.31 24.23 -4.73
N GLU A 195 25.31 24.97 -4.26
CA GLU A 195 25.51 25.23 -2.83
C GLU A 195 24.33 26.01 -2.24
N SER A 196 23.94 27.11 -2.89
CA SER A 196 22.80 27.94 -2.48
C SER A 196 21.48 27.18 -2.52
N VAL A 197 21.24 26.40 -3.58
CA VAL A 197 20.05 25.54 -3.69
C VAL A 197 20.01 24.51 -2.57
N THR A 198 21.13 23.84 -2.32
CA THR A 198 21.23 22.80 -1.29
C THR A 198 21.05 23.38 0.11
N GLN A 199 21.62 24.54 0.40
CA GLN A 199 21.43 25.21 1.69
C GLN A 199 19.95 25.54 1.93
N ARG A 200 19.24 26.09 0.93
CA ARG A 200 17.79 26.36 1.05
C ARG A 200 17.00 25.08 1.36
N VAL A 201 17.36 23.96 0.76
CA VAL A 201 16.76 22.65 1.06
C VAL A 201 16.99 22.29 2.53
N TYR A 202 18.23 22.38 3.03
CA TYR A 202 18.53 22.05 4.44
C TYR A 202 17.89 23.02 5.44
N ASP A 203 17.78 24.30 5.11
CA ASP A 203 17.07 25.27 5.95
C ASP A 203 15.58 24.91 6.06
N GLY A 204 14.97 24.51 4.95
CA GLY A 204 13.60 24.00 4.90
C GLY A 204 13.41 22.74 5.76
N ILE A 205 14.28 21.75 5.57
CA ILE A 205 14.26 20.49 6.34
C ILE A 205 14.46 20.79 7.83
N PHE A 206 15.48 21.57 8.19
CA PHE A 206 15.80 21.91 9.58
C PHE A 206 14.60 22.55 10.30
N ASN A 207 13.94 23.51 9.64
CA ASN A 207 12.77 24.17 10.21
C ASN A 207 11.60 23.20 10.44
N ALA A 208 11.33 22.32 9.48
CA ALA A 208 10.26 21.32 9.60
C ALA A 208 10.61 20.22 10.62
N VAL A 209 11.85 19.74 10.66
CA VAL A 209 12.36 18.81 11.67
C VAL A 209 12.23 19.41 13.06
N ARG A 210 12.63 20.68 13.24
CA ARG A 210 12.46 21.37 14.53
C ARG A 210 11.00 21.38 14.99
N ARG A 211 10.03 21.58 14.08
CA ARG A 211 8.59 21.48 14.39
C ARG A 211 8.18 20.04 14.73
N TYR A 212 8.63 19.08 13.94
CA TYR A 212 8.37 17.66 14.17
C TYR A 212 8.88 17.20 15.56
N VAL A 213 10.10 17.58 15.93
CA VAL A 213 10.67 17.27 17.25
C VAL A 213 9.89 17.92 18.38
N ARG A 214 9.38 19.15 18.18
CA ARG A 214 8.52 19.81 19.15
C ARG A 214 7.19 19.09 19.38
N LEU A 215 6.72 18.29 18.41
CA LEU A 215 5.57 17.41 18.66
C LEU A 215 5.90 16.33 19.69
N PHE A 216 7.15 15.87 19.81
CA PHE A 216 7.57 14.97 20.88
C PHE A 216 7.64 15.69 22.23
N ASP A 217 8.28 16.86 22.25
CA ASP A 217 8.40 17.74 23.41
C ASP A 217 8.39 19.21 23.00
N PRO A 218 7.37 20.01 23.39
CA PRO A 218 7.27 21.42 23.03
C PRO A 218 8.50 22.27 23.39
N ASN A 219 9.27 21.86 24.40
CA ASN A 219 10.45 22.54 24.92
C ASN A 219 11.77 22.09 24.28
N SER A 220 11.73 21.17 23.32
CA SER A 220 12.93 20.65 22.67
C SER A 220 13.72 21.77 21.99
N LYS A 221 15.04 21.82 22.23
CA LYS A 221 15.97 22.73 21.54
C LYS A 221 16.76 21.94 20.50
N THR A 222 16.66 22.35 19.24
CA THR A 222 17.39 21.73 18.12
C THR A 222 18.34 22.74 17.48
N ILE A 223 19.60 22.37 17.32
CA ILE A 223 20.61 23.12 16.57
C ILE A 223 20.98 22.41 15.28
N SER A 224 21.43 23.18 14.29
CA SER A 224 22.04 22.67 13.07
C SER A 224 23.55 22.56 13.26
N LEU A 225 24.17 21.50 12.74
CA LEU A 225 25.62 21.33 12.73
C LEU A 225 26.07 21.02 11.29
N PRO A 226 26.61 22.01 10.55
CA PRO A 226 27.14 21.81 9.21
C PRO A 226 28.36 20.90 9.19
N PHE A 227 28.42 19.95 8.25
CA PHE A 227 29.55 19.02 8.13
C PHE A 227 30.91 19.73 8.00
N THR A 228 30.95 20.85 7.28
CA THR A 228 32.15 21.70 7.11
C THR A 228 32.71 22.18 8.45
N GLU A 229 31.85 22.49 9.41
CA GLU A 229 32.25 22.98 10.73
C GLU A 229 32.91 21.91 11.61
N LEU A 230 32.70 20.62 11.31
CA LEU A 230 33.45 19.53 11.95
C LEU A 230 34.95 19.60 11.63
N ASN A 231 35.32 20.26 10.51
CA ASN A 231 36.70 20.51 10.11
C ASN A 231 37.54 19.21 10.05
N LEU A 232 36.95 18.12 9.55
CA LEU A 232 37.53 16.78 9.63
C LEU A 232 38.85 16.67 8.83
N GLN A 233 38.92 17.32 7.67
CA GLN A 233 40.10 17.32 6.82
C GLN A 233 41.20 18.25 7.35
N SER A 234 40.88 19.52 7.67
CA SER A 234 41.86 20.49 8.16
C SER A 234 42.48 20.09 9.50
N LYS A 235 41.76 19.32 10.33
CA LYS A 235 42.28 18.72 11.57
C LYS A 235 43.03 17.39 11.36
N GLY A 236 43.19 16.92 10.12
CA GLY A 236 43.88 15.67 9.78
C GLY A 236 43.15 14.39 10.25
N LEU A 237 41.87 14.47 10.62
CA LEU A 237 41.14 13.34 11.20
C LEU A 237 40.82 12.25 10.18
N ILE A 238 40.51 12.62 8.94
CA ILE A 238 40.29 11.67 7.83
C ILE A 238 41.60 10.96 7.47
N GLN A 239 42.72 11.70 7.44
CA GLN A 239 44.04 11.13 7.17
C GLN A 239 44.43 10.14 8.27
N LYS A 240 44.31 10.52 9.54
CA LYS A 240 44.55 9.65 10.69
C LYS A 240 43.70 8.39 10.64
N TRP A 241 42.42 8.52 10.31
CA TRP A 241 41.52 7.38 10.18
C TRP A 241 41.91 6.47 9.01
N SER A 242 42.31 7.04 7.87
CA SER A 242 42.82 6.30 6.71
C SER A 242 44.03 5.44 7.09
N THR A 243 44.96 5.98 7.89
CA THR A 243 46.11 5.21 8.41
C THR A 243 45.69 4.03 9.29
N ILE A 244 44.64 4.19 10.11
CA ILE A 244 44.12 3.11 10.98
C ILE A 244 43.54 1.95 10.13
N VAL A 245 42.87 2.27 9.03
CA VAL A 245 42.17 1.26 8.19
C VAL A 245 43.04 0.70 7.07
N GLU A 246 44.20 1.30 6.81
CA GLU A 246 45.16 0.87 5.78
C GLU A 246 45.48 -0.64 5.80
N PRO A 247 45.71 -1.30 6.96
CA PRO A 247 45.96 -2.74 6.98
C PRO A 247 44.80 -3.58 6.42
N TYR A 248 43.56 -3.15 6.65
CA TYR A 248 42.35 -3.80 6.12
C TYR A 248 42.25 -3.62 4.60
N LEU A 249 42.56 -2.40 4.12
CA LEU A 249 42.58 -2.09 2.70
C LEU A 249 43.61 -2.92 1.95
N ARG A 250 44.85 -3.00 2.45
CA ARG A 250 45.91 -3.82 1.84
C ARG A 250 45.59 -5.31 1.89
N ALA A 251 44.98 -5.79 2.97
CA ALA A 251 44.50 -7.17 3.05
C ALA A 251 43.42 -7.45 2.00
N LEU A 252 42.51 -6.49 1.75
CA LEU A 252 41.46 -6.58 0.75
C LEU A 252 42.04 -6.62 -0.67
N GLU A 253 42.93 -5.68 -1.02
CA GLU A 253 43.58 -5.62 -2.33
C GLU A 253 44.34 -6.91 -2.63
N LYS A 254 45.16 -7.36 -1.67
CA LYS A 254 45.88 -8.65 -1.77
C LYS A 254 44.93 -9.83 -1.94
N LYS A 255 43.81 -9.86 -1.20
CA LYS A 255 42.82 -10.94 -1.24
C LYS A 255 42.15 -11.06 -2.62
N TYR A 256 41.97 -9.96 -3.33
CA TYR A 256 41.31 -9.95 -4.65
C TYR A 256 42.27 -9.78 -5.83
N GLY A 257 43.57 -9.56 -5.58
CA GLY A 257 44.56 -9.29 -6.62
C GLY A 257 44.28 -7.97 -7.33
N LEU A 258 43.84 -6.96 -6.57
CA LEU A 258 43.66 -5.60 -7.07
C LEU A 258 45.02 -4.91 -7.09
N GLU A 259 45.29 -4.09 -8.10
CA GLU A 259 46.44 -3.19 -8.08
C GLU A 259 46.32 -2.23 -6.90
N ASN A 260 47.45 -1.82 -6.32
CA ASN A 260 47.47 -0.82 -5.26
C ASN A 260 46.85 0.47 -5.82
N GLY A 261 45.57 0.70 -5.53
CA GLY A 261 44.86 1.87 -5.99
C GLY A 261 45.46 3.14 -5.39
N ASN A 262 45.31 4.26 -6.09
CA ASN A 262 45.65 5.54 -5.50
C ASN A 262 44.54 5.92 -4.49
N HIS A 263 44.84 5.77 -3.20
CA HIS A 263 43.90 5.97 -2.10
C HIS A 263 44.25 7.23 -1.31
N HIS A 264 44.09 8.40 -1.92
CA HIS A 264 44.29 9.66 -1.19
C HIS A 264 43.11 9.93 -0.26
N SER A 265 43.39 10.31 0.99
CA SER A 265 42.37 10.62 1.99
C SER A 265 41.56 11.87 1.66
N ASP A 266 42.19 12.82 0.95
CA ASP A 266 41.57 14.10 0.59
C ASP A 266 40.51 13.97 -0.51
N ASP A 267 40.58 12.90 -1.32
CA ASP A 267 39.61 12.62 -2.39
C ASP A 267 38.35 11.90 -1.87
N GLN A 268 38.27 11.62 -0.55
CA GLN A 268 37.23 10.77 0.05
C GLN A 268 36.09 11.58 0.68
N LEU A 269 35.35 12.34 -0.12
CA LEU A 269 34.20 13.14 0.37
C LEU A 269 33.18 12.30 1.16
N LYS A 270 32.95 11.04 0.74
CA LYS A 270 32.04 10.12 1.44
C LYS A 270 32.56 9.66 2.82
N ALA A 271 33.88 9.71 3.07
CA ALA A 271 34.44 9.40 4.38
C ALA A 271 33.95 10.39 5.44
N TRP A 272 33.61 11.63 5.08
CA TRP A 272 33.02 12.61 6.00
C TRP A 272 31.68 12.13 6.56
N VAL A 273 30.80 11.62 5.68
CA VAL A 273 29.51 11.07 6.06
C VAL A 273 29.71 9.88 7.00
N MET A 274 30.57 8.91 6.63
CA MET A 274 30.85 7.72 7.44
C MET A 274 31.47 8.07 8.81
N TYR A 275 32.34 9.08 8.86
CA TYR A 275 32.97 9.57 10.10
C TYR A 275 31.91 10.03 11.11
N THR A 276 30.78 10.57 10.66
CA THR A 276 29.69 10.97 11.56
C THR A 276 28.95 9.80 12.21
N TYR A 277 29.05 8.58 11.66
CA TYR A 277 28.47 7.39 12.25
C TYR A 277 29.41 6.75 13.27
N PHE A 278 30.69 6.55 12.90
CA PHE A 278 31.62 5.75 13.70
C PHE A 278 33.08 6.24 13.64
N GLY A 279 33.31 7.51 13.34
CA GLY A 279 34.63 8.13 13.41
C GLY A 279 35.21 8.06 14.84
N PRO A 280 36.51 7.75 15.02
CA PRO A 280 37.11 7.58 16.35
C PRO A 280 36.96 8.78 17.29
N GLU A 281 36.98 10.01 16.75
CA GLU A 281 37.01 11.26 17.54
C GLU A 281 35.74 12.11 17.38
N ILE A 282 34.67 11.54 16.78
CA ILE A 282 33.45 12.30 16.45
C ILE A 282 32.80 12.97 17.66
N LEU A 283 32.80 12.32 18.83
CA LEU A 283 32.25 12.89 20.06
C LEU A 283 32.97 14.19 20.43
N SER A 284 34.29 14.19 20.39
CA SER A 284 35.11 15.37 20.70
C SER A 284 34.91 16.48 19.68
N CYS A 285 34.83 16.16 18.39
CA CYS A 285 34.54 17.13 17.33
C CYS A 285 33.22 17.87 17.58
N VAL A 286 32.15 17.12 17.87
CA VAL A 286 30.82 17.69 18.11
C VAL A 286 30.80 18.52 19.40
N LYS A 287 31.44 18.06 20.48
CA LYS A 287 31.55 18.83 21.73
C LYS A 287 32.23 20.18 21.50
N ASN A 288 33.37 20.18 20.82
CA ASN A 288 34.14 21.40 20.54
C ASN A 288 33.34 22.39 19.70
N TYR A 289 32.62 21.93 18.68
CA TYR A 289 31.75 22.79 17.88
C TYR A 289 30.67 23.46 18.73
N ILE A 290 29.99 22.70 19.58
CA ILE A 290 28.90 23.24 20.41
C ILE A 290 29.45 24.19 21.49
N GLU A 291 30.61 23.88 22.06
CA GLU A 291 31.28 24.74 23.02
C GLU A 291 31.64 26.10 22.40
N GLU A 292 32.16 26.10 21.17
CA GLU A 292 32.55 27.31 20.45
C GLU A 292 31.33 28.13 19.97
N LYS A 293 30.37 27.49 19.30
CA LYS A 293 29.25 28.19 18.64
C LYS A 293 28.04 28.41 19.55
N TYR A 294 27.84 27.55 20.54
CA TYR A 294 26.67 27.57 21.42
C TYR A 294 27.05 27.41 22.92
N PRO A 295 27.94 28.26 23.47
CA PRO A 295 28.49 28.09 24.81
C PRO A 295 27.44 28.05 25.93
N ALA A 296 26.33 28.78 25.76
CA ALA A 296 25.20 28.75 26.69
C ALA A 296 24.53 27.38 26.74
N LEU A 297 24.26 26.78 25.57
CA LEU A 297 23.66 25.45 25.46
C LEU A 297 24.63 24.36 25.92
N TYR A 298 25.93 24.51 25.62
CA TYR A 298 26.97 23.59 26.08
C TYR A 298 26.99 23.47 27.61
N LYS A 299 26.90 24.61 28.31
CA LYS A 299 26.81 24.67 29.78
C LYS A 299 25.47 24.17 30.31
N GLU A 300 24.35 24.63 29.73
CA GLU A 300 22.99 24.24 30.12
C GLU A 300 22.80 22.72 30.11
N PHE A 301 23.28 22.05 29.06
CA PHE A 301 23.15 20.61 28.88
C PHE A 301 24.33 19.80 29.44
N ASN A 302 25.31 20.43 30.11
CA ASN A 302 26.50 19.78 30.67
C ASN A 302 27.24 18.87 29.66
N LEU A 303 27.38 19.34 28.41
CA LEU A 303 27.91 18.51 27.32
C LEU A 303 29.37 18.11 27.50
N ASN A 304 30.12 18.80 28.38
CA ASN A 304 31.45 18.38 28.81
C ASN A 304 31.47 16.95 29.41
N LYS A 305 30.35 16.51 30.02
CA LYS A 305 30.19 15.16 30.59
C LYS A 305 29.67 14.13 29.59
N ALA A 306 29.38 14.50 28.35
CA ALA A 306 28.98 13.55 27.33
C ALA A 306 30.08 12.51 27.09
N THR A 307 29.68 11.23 27.12
CA THR A 307 30.57 10.05 27.02
C THR A 307 30.34 9.21 25.78
N ILE A 308 29.26 9.49 25.04
CA ILE A 308 28.92 8.79 23.81
C ILE A 308 28.21 9.72 22.83
N HIS A 309 28.49 9.54 21.54
CA HIS A 309 27.77 10.14 20.41
C HIS A 309 26.88 9.08 19.74
N ILE A 310 25.56 9.28 19.70
CA ILE A 310 24.61 8.37 19.06
C ILE A 310 24.07 8.98 17.78
N ARG A 311 24.26 8.30 16.66
CA ARG A 311 23.66 8.67 15.36
C ARG A 311 22.29 8.00 15.20
N GLY A 312 21.24 8.79 15.05
CA GLY A 312 19.89 8.35 14.70
C GLY A 312 19.68 8.40 13.19
N LYS A 313 19.38 7.26 12.55
CA LYS A 313 19.14 7.19 11.10
C LYS A 313 18.13 6.10 10.73
N GLN A 314 17.51 6.24 9.56
CA GLN A 314 16.62 5.23 8.98
C GLN A 314 17.39 3.93 8.77
N ILE A 315 16.78 2.78 9.09
CA ILE A 315 17.48 1.49 9.13
C ILE A 315 17.96 1.02 7.77
N ASP A 316 17.35 1.47 6.69
CA ASP A 316 17.75 1.15 5.33
C ASP A 316 19.10 1.77 4.95
N HIS A 317 19.39 2.96 5.48
CA HIS A 317 20.67 3.68 5.35
C HIS A 317 21.80 3.10 6.21
N LEU A 318 21.56 2.01 6.94
CA LEU A 318 22.62 1.32 7.70
C LEU A 318 23.54 0.48 6.82
N ASP A 319 23.08 0.14 5.62
CA ASP A 319 23.92 -0.44 4.58
C ASP A 319 24.52 0.72 3.75
N THR A 320 25.63 0.46 3.09
CA THR A 320 26.32 1.39 2.18
C THR A 320 25.47 1.64 0.93
N GLU A 321 24.30 2.26 1.08
CA GLU A 321 23.19 2.23 0.14
C GLU A 321 22.75 0.78 -0.22
N ARG A 322 21.45 0.46 -0.18
CA ARG A 322 20.98 -0.88 -0.64
C ARG A 322 21.43 -1.22 -2.06
N SER A 323 21.76 -0.22 -2.88
CA SER A 323 22.39 -0.37 -4.20
C SER A 323 23.71 -1.11 -4.16
N ASN A 324 24.47 -1.04 -3.05
CA ASN A 324 25.74 -1.75 -2.89
C ASN A 324 25.63 -3.05 -2.10
N ALA A 325 24.41 -3.59 -1.95
CA ALA A 325 24.17 -4.91 -1.36
C ALA A 325 24.94 -6.05 -2.07
N TRP A 326 25.42 -5.82 -3.30
CA TRP A 326 26.30 -6.73 -4.04
C TRP A 326 27.68 -6.92 -3.39
N MET A 327 28.14 -5.98 -2.55
CA MET A 327 29.45 -6.04 -1.88
C MET A 327 29.49 -7.10 -0.78
N HIS A 328 28.42 -7.27 0.02
CA HIS A 328 28.40 -8.24 1.13
C HIS A 328 28.81 -9.67 0.73
N PRO A 329 28.17 -10.32 -0.26
CA PRO A 329 28.54 -11.68 -0.63
C PRO A 329 29.96 -11.79 -1.23
N ILE A 330 30.49 -10.70 -1.82
CA ILE A 330 31.89 -10.67 -2.31
C ILE A 330 32.84 -10.80 -1.13
N ILE A 331 32.66 -9.94 -0.13
CA ILE A 331 33.57 -9.85 1.02
C ILE A 331 33.53 -11.14 1.84
N LEU A 332 32.34 -11.74 1.95
CA LEU A 332 32.10 -12.95 2.72
C LEU A 332 32.51 -14.27 2.03
N LYS A 333 32.96 -14.24 0.77
CA LYS A 333 33.48 -15.42 0.02
C LYS A 333 32.58 -16.66 0.07
N GLN A 334 31.43 -16.64 -0.61
CA GLN A 334 30.74 -17.89 -0.98
C GLN A 334 31.39 -18.54 -2.21
N LYS A 335 30.99 -19.80 -2.49
CA LYS A 335 31.28 -20.58 -3.71
C LYS A 335 30.68 -19.91 -4.96
N ASP A 336 31.05 -18.66 -5.23
CA ASP A 336 30.78 -18.02 -6.50
C ASP A 336 31.65 -18.70 -7.57
N SER A 337 31.07 -18.92 -8.75
CA SER A 337 31.87 -19.37 -9.89
C SER A 337 32.99 -18.36 -10.17
N LYS A 338 34.16 -18.84 -10.62
CA LYS A 338 35.32 -17.99 -10.95
C LYS A 338 34.91 -16.78 -11.82
N GLN A 339 34.03 -17.00 -12.81
CA GLN A 339 33.46 -15.96 -13.68
C GLN A 339 32.69 -14.85 -12.93
N LEU A 340 31.89 -15.21 -11.93
CA LEU A 340 31.12 -14.23 -11.16
C LEU A 340 32.06 -13.40 -10.28
N LEU A 341 33.10 -14.03 -9.73
CA LEU A 341 34.13 -13.38 -8.92
C LEU A 341 34.97 -12.40 -9.75
N ASP A 342 35.39 -12.79 -10.96
CA ASP A 342 36.13 -11.92 -11.87
C ASP A 342 35.30 -10.72 -12.34
N ARG A 343 34.02 -10.91 -12.69
CA ARG A 343 33.12 -9.79 -13.01
C ARG A 343 32.92 -8.82 -11.84
N LYS A 344 32.83 -9.35 -10.63
CA LYS A 344 32.64 -8.56 -9.41
C LYS A 344 33.89 -7.77 -9.02
N LYS A 345 35.09 -8.30 -9.29
CA LYS A 345 36.35 -7.53 -9.12
C LYS A 345 36.37 -6.26 -9.96
N LEU A 346 35.88 -6.33 -11.20
CA LEU A 346 35.82 -5.18 -12.11
C LEU A 346 34.91 -4.03 -11.60
N LEU A 347 34.07 -4.29 -10.60
CA LEU A 347 33.17 -3.30 -10.01
C LEU A 347 33.74 -2.64 -8.74
N LEU A 348 34.81 -3.19 -8.16
CA LEU A 348 35.45 -2.62 -6.98
C LEU A 348 36.32 -1.42 -7.39
N THR A 349 35.86 -0.23 -7.06
CA THR A 349 36.62 1.01 -7.23
C THR A 349 37.51 1.22 -6.01
N PRO A 350 38.53 2.10 -6.08
CA PRO A 350 39.30 2.49 -4.90
C PRO A 350 38.42 2.93 -3.72
N PHE A 351 37.34 3.67 -4.03
CA PHE A 351 36.34 4.07 -3.04
C PHE A 351 35.63 2.87 -2.38
N HIS A 352 35.14 1.90 -3.17
CA HIS A 352 34.49 0.70 -2.61
C HIS A 352 35.43 -0.08 -1.69
N CYS A 353 36.71 -0.16 -2.05
CA CYS A 353 37.72 -0.85 -1.25
C CYS A 353 37.93 -0.18 0.12
N GLN A 354 38.00 1.16 0.15
CA GLN A 354 38.14 1.93 1.39
C GLN A 354 36.92 1.80 2.29
N GLU A 355 35.72 1.91 1.73
CA GLU A 355 34.46 1.77 2.45
C GLU A 355 34.35 0.38 3.12
N VAL A 356 34.66 -0.67 2.38
CA VAL A 356 34.72 -2.05 2.92
C VAL A 356 35.77 -2.15 4.04
N ALA A 357 36.97 -1.59 3.85
CA ALA A 357 38.03 -1.63 4.85
C ALA A 357 37.61 -0.93 6.16
N GLN A 358 36.98 0.23 6.07
CA GLN A 358 36.44 0.96 7.22
C GLN A 358 35.36 0.17 7.97
N LEU A 359 34.47 -0.50 7.25
CA LEU A 359 33.41 -1.32 7.85
C LEU A 359 33.92 -2.62 8.48
N GLN A 360 34.94 -3.25 7.88
CA GLN A 360 35.62 -4.39 8.49
C GLN A 360 36.35 -3.98 9.77
N TRP A 361 37.05 -2.83 9.75
CA TRP A 361 37.64 -2.26 10.95
C TRP A 361 36.59 -1.98 12.04
N LEU A 362 35.45 -1.39 11.66
CA LEU A 362 34.31 -1.15 12.56
C LEU A 362 33.78 -2.45 13.17
N PHE A 363 33.64 -3.52 12.38
CA PHE A 363 33.18 -4.81 12.89
C PHE A 363 34.09 -5.38 13.99
N ASP A 364 35.41 -5.24 13.84
CA ASP A 364 36.40 -5.74 14.79
C ASP A 364 36.54 -4.82 16.01
N HIS A 365 36.59 -3.51 15.80
CA HIS A 365 36.98 -2.51 16.80
C HIS A 365 35.84 -1.64 17.32
N GLY A 366 34.66 -1.71 16.70
CA GLY A 366 33.55 -0.80 17.00
C GLY A 366 33.17 -0.78 18.47
N HIS A 367 33.33 -1.90 19.17
CA HIS A 367 32.98 -2.07 20.57
C HIS A 367 33.76 -1.20 21.58
N THR A 368 34.83 -0.50 21.14
CA THR A 368 35.65 0.43 21.94
C THR A 368 35.36 1.90 21.64
N LEU A 369 34.52 2.20 20.66
CA LEU A 369 34.25 3.57 20.24
C LEU A 369 33.31 4.28 21.22
N GLN A 370 33.50 5.58 21.36
CA GLN A 370 32.56 6.49 22.03
C GLN A 370 31.45 6.96 21.09
N SER A 371 31.10 6.13 20.12
CA SER A 371 30.02 6.36 19.17
C SER A 371 29.13 5.12 19.08
N GLY A 372 27.85 5.33 18.79
CA GLY A 372 26.87 4.26 18.61
C GLY A 372 25.73 4.69 17.71
N LEU A 373 24.73 3.82 17.58
CA LEU A 373 23.66 4.01 16.60
C LEU A 373 22.28 3.64 17.13
N ALA A 374 21.28 4.42 16.73
CA ALA A 374 19.87 4.10 16.87
C ALA A 374 19.18 4.09 15.50
N GLY A 375 18.52 2.99 15.18
CA GLY A 375 17.83 2.78 13.90
C GLY A 375 16.32 2.82 14.04
N PHE A 376 15.63 3.40 13.05
CA PHE A 376 14.16 3.37 12.95
C PHE A 376 13.66 3.04 11.54
N LEU A 377 12.41 2.58 11.43
CA LEU A 377 11.74 2.33 10.15
C LEU A 377 11.00 3.60 9.71
N ASP A 378 11.20 4.01 8.46
CA ASP A 378 10.55 5.18 7.89
C ASP A 378 9.16 4.88 7.28
N SER A 379 8.53 5.89 6.69
CA SER A 379 7.24 5.85 5.99
C SER A 379 7.18 4.77 4.91
N ASN A 380 6.17 3.89 5.00
CA ASN A 380 6.11 2.71 4.17
C ASN A 380 4.69 2.36 3.67
N PHE A 381 4.62 1.87 2.43
CA PHE A 381 3.39 1.57 1.70
C PHE A 381 3.60 0.35 0.80
N GLN A 382 2.70 -0.64 0.87
CA GLN A 382 2.79 -1.90 0.13
C GLN A 382 4.18 -2.57 0.24
N GLY A 383 4.75 -2.57 1.46
CA GLY A 383 6.08 -3.13 1.75
C GLY A 383 7.26 -2.35 1.13
N ARG A 384 7.00 -1.19 0.53
CA ARG A 384 8.00 -0.26 0.00
C ARG A 384 8.29 0.85 0.99
N LEU A 385 9.52 1.35 0.96
CA LEU A 385 9.90 2.59 1.64
C LEU A 385 9.67 3.76 0.68
N LEU A 386 8.84 4.74 1.08
CA LEU A 386 8.42 5.80 0.17
C LEU A 386 9.56 6.73 -0.27
N HIS A 387 10.58 6.92 0.57
CA HIS A 387 11.77 7.70 0.22
C HIS A 387 12.71 6.96 -0.75
N GLU A 388 12.58 5.64 -0.87
CA GLU A 388 13.37 4.84 -1.82
C GLU A 388 12.59 4.49 -3.10
N GLU A 389 11.27 4.41 -3.02
CA GLU A 389 10.42 3.83 -4.06
C GLU A 389 9.21 4.70 -4.36
N SER A 390 8.92 4.83 -5.65
CA SER A 390 7.69 5.47 -6.07
C SER A 390 6.46 4.68 -5.63
N ALA A 391 5.43 5.41 -5.23
CA ALA A 391 4.08 4.85 -5.13
C ALA A 391 3.64 4.27 -6.49
N TYR A 392 4.01 4.91 -7.60
CA TYR A 392 3.71 4.42 -8.94
C TYR A 392 4.42 3.09 -9.24
N PRO A 393 3.76 2.13 -9.91
CA PRO A 393 4.42 0.96 -10.48
C PRO A 393 5.62 1.34 -11.36
N ARG A 394 6.69 0.55 -11.33
CA ARG A 394 7.97 0.88 -12.00
C ARG A 394 7.82 1.22 -13.50
N SER A 395 6.92 0.55 -14.22
CA SER A 395 6.63 0.84 -15.63
C SER A 395 6.03 2.24 -15.80
N ILE A 396 5.05 2.59 -14.97
CA ILE A 396 4.38 3.90 -14.97
C ILE A 396 5.35 4.99 -14.54
N PHE A 397 6.12 4.77 -13.46
CA PHE A 397 7.12 5.73 -13.00
C PHE A 397 8.15 6.07 -14.08
N LYS A 398 8.68 5.03 -14.77
CA LYS A 398 9.59 5.22 -15.91
C LYS A 398 8.93 5.99 -17.05
N LYS A 399 7.68 5.66 -17.38
CA LYS A 399 6.92 6.32 -18.43
C LYS A 399 6.74 7.81 -18.11
N LYS A 400 6.22 8.15 -16.92
CA LYS A 400 6.04 9.54 -16.47
C LYS A 400 7.36 10.32 -16.49
N LEU A 401 8.46 9.72 -16.03
CA LEU A 401 9.79 10.36 -16.07
C LEU A 401 10.30 10.67 -17.48
N LEU A 402 9.97 9.84 -18.47
CA LEU A 402 10.48 9.99 -19.84
C LEU A 402 9.55 10.82 -20.73
N GLU A 403 8.24 10.79 -20.49
CA GLU A 403 7.23 11.37 -21.37
C GLU A 403 6.65 12.68 -20.83
N ASN A 404 6.57 12.90 -19.51
CA ASN A 404 5.84 14.05 -18.97
C ASN A 404 6.28 14.49 -17.55
N LEU A 405 7.32 15.32 -17.46
CA LEU A 405 7.77 15.97 -16.21
C LEU A 405 7.00 17.27 -15.94
N THR A 406 5.68 17.20 -15.83
CA THR A 406 4.82 18.36 -15.47
C THR A 406 4.77 18.58 -13.97
N ASN A 407 4.28 19.76 -13.55
CA ASN A 407 4.01 20.04 -12.13
C ASN A 407 3.12 18.97 -11.48
N GLU A 408 2.16 18.39 -12.20
CA GLU A 408 1.32 17.29 -11.68
C GLU A 408 2.12 16.06 -11.21
N TYR A 409 3.26 15.76 -11.86
CA TYR A 409 4.14 14.68 -11.41
C TYR A 409 4.83 15.04 -10.10
N TYR A 410 5.36 16.26 -10.02
CA TYR A 410 6.14 16.71 -8.87
C TYR A 410 5.24 16.99 -7.65
N ASP A 411 4.06 17.56 -7.86
CA ASP A 411 3.08 17.96 -6.84
C ASP A 411 2.09 16.84 -6.48
N SER A 412 2.35 15.60 -6.91
CA SER A 412 1.51 14.44 -6.64
C SER A 412 1.24 14.24 -5.14
N PRO A 413 -0.03 14.11 -4.70
CA PRO A 413 -0.39 13.81 -3.30
C PRO A 413 0.19 12.51 -2.74
N LEU A 414 0.73 11.66 -3.61
CA LEU A 414 1.45 10.44 -3.24
C LEU A 414 2.89 10.72 -2.78
N ARG A 415 3.31 11.98 -2.71
CA ARG A 415 4.57 12.42 -2.11
C ARG A 415 4.34 13.78 -1.45
N LEU A 416 3.98 13.76 -0.17
CA LEU A 416 3.79 14.99 0.60
C LEU A 416 5.09 15.80 0.66
N HIS A 417 4.97 17.08 0.37
CA HIS A 417 6.01 18.08 0.47
C HIS A 417 5.39 19.45 0.78
N SER A 418 6.22 20.49 0.94
CA SER A 418 5.77 21.80 1.44
C SER A 418 4.68 22.45 0.57
N HIS A 419 4.72 22.24 -0.74
CA HIS A 419 3.78 22.86 -1.69
C HIS A 419 2.45 22.12 -1.91
N ASN A 420 2.30 20.84 -1.54
CA ASN A 420 1.10 20.04 -1.84
C ASN A 420 0.36 19.55 -0.58
N VAL A 421 0.48 20.30 0.52
CA VAL A 421 -0.08 19.92 1.82
C VAL A 421 -1.60 19.80 1.74
N GLU A 422 -2.28 20.74 1.09
CA GLU A 422 -3.74 20.72 0.95
C GLU A 422 -4.22 19.56 0.10
N GLU A 423 -3.59 19.32 -1.04
CA GLU A 423 -3.91 18.25 -1.97
C GLU A 423 -3.68 16.89 -1.33
N THR A 424 -2.62 16.76 -0.52
CA THR A 424 -2.37 15.56 0.30
C THR A 424 -3.47 15.38 1.34
N ILE A 425 -3.85 16.42 2.08
CA ILE A 425 -4.91 16.33 3.10
C ILE A 425 -6.25 15.96 2.45
N GLN A 426 -6.57 16.53 1.29
CA GLN A 426 -7.76 16.18 0.51
C GLN A 426 -7.72 14.72 0.06
N PHE A 427 -6.57 14.24 -0.44
CA PHE A 427 -6.38 12.83 -0.80
C PHE A 427 -6.57 11.90 0.40
N LEU A 428 -5.94 12.21 1.55
CA LEU A 428 -6.14 11.47 2.79
C LEU A 428 -7.60 11.54 3.28
N GLY A 429 -8.30 12.64 2.99
CA GLY A 429 -9.70 12.83 3.32
C GLY A 429 -10.62 11.79 2.69
N ARG A 430 -10.20 11.18 1.56
CA ARG A 430 -10.95 10.13 0.86
C ARG A 430 -11.09 8.85 1.69
N PHE A 431 -10.20 8.60 2.63
CA PHE A 431 -10.26 7.43 3.52
C PHE A 431 -11.33 7.54 4.61
N LYS A 432 -11.97 8.72 4.75
CA LYS A 432 -13.08 8.95 5.68
C LYS A 432 -14.44 8.47 5.16
N GLN A 433 -14.54 8.05 3.90
CA GLN A 433 -15.81 7.70 3.27
C GLN A 433 -15.71 6.30 2.64
N LEU A 434 -16.70 5.45 2.90
CA LEU A 434 -16.78 4.13 2.25
C LEU A 434 -17.08 4.25 0.75
N SER A 435 -17.79 5.32 0.37
CA SER A 435 -18.25 5.57 -1.00
C SER A 435 -17.13 5.87 -1.99
N SER A 436 -16.00 6.41 -1.54
CA SER A 436 -14.81 6.67 -2.34
C SER A 436 -13.95 5.41 -2.58
N ILE A 437 -14.25 4.25 -1.94
CA ILE A 437 -13.27 3.16 -1.82
C ILE A 437 -13.80 1.74 -2.09
N SER A 438 -15.03 1.35 -1.71
CA SER A 438 -15.48 -0.07 -1.83
C SER A 438 -16.73 -0.31 -2.69
N ILE A 439 -17.45 0.77 -3.04
CA ILE A 439 -18.71 0.72 -3.78
C ILE A 439 -18.53 0.08 -5.17
N SER A 440 -17.40 0.29 -5.86
CA SER A 440 -17.26 -0.11 -7.26
C SER A 440 -17.36 -1.63 -7.49
N LYS A 441 -16.88 -2.49 -6.57
CA LYS A 441 -16.86 -3.94 -6.80
C LYS A 441 -18.15 -4.64 -6.36
N ASN A 442 -18.68 -4.31 -5.18
CA ASN A 442 -19.93 -4.90 -4.69
C ASN A 442 -21.12 -4.40 -5.52
N ILE A 443 -21.14 -3.12 -5.88
CA ILE A 443 -22.19 -2.61 -6.78
C ILE A 443 -22.05 -3.19 -8.20
N LEU A 444 -20.83 -3.40 -8.72
CA LEU A 444 -20.66 -4.08 -10.01
C LEU A 444 -21.20 -5.52 -9.99
N LEU A 445 -20.96 -6.27 -8.91
CA LEU A 445 -21.50 -7.62 -8.75
C LEU A 445 -23.04 -7.61 -8.61
N GLU A 446 -23.58 -6.67 -7.85
CA GLU A 446 -25.03 -6.48 -7.70
C GLU A 446 -25.69 -6.09 -9.03
N PHE A 447 -25.08 -5.16 -9.78
CA PHE A 447 -25.50 -4.78 -11.12
C PHE A 447 -25.49 -5.97 -12.09
N GLN A 448 -24.44 -6.80 -12.07
CA GLN A 448 -24.39 -8.02 -12.87
C GLN A 448 -25.50 -9.02 -12.50
N ASN A 449 -25.82 -9.16 -11.21
CA ASN A 449 -26.90 -10.02 -10.74
C ASN A 449 -28.28 -9.50 -11.17
N ILE A 450 -28.52 -8.19 -11.09
CA ILE A 450 -29.77 -7.57 -11.55
C ILE A 450 -29.91 -7.72 -13.08
N LYS A 451 -28.84 -7.51 -13.84
CA LYS A 451 -28.84 -7.72 -15.30
C LYS A 451 -29.22 -9.16 -15.68
N ARG A 452 -28.62 -10.16 -15.01
CA ARG A 452 -28.98 -11.58 -15.18
C ARG A 452 -30.44 -11.86 -14.80
N ARG A 453 -30.95 -11.22 -13.75
CA ARG A 453 -32.37 -11.33 -13.33
C ARG A 453 -33.31 -10.79 -14.41
N VAL A 454 -33.02 -9.62 -14.98
CA VAL A 454 -33.81 -8.99 -16.06
C VAL A 454 -33.81 -9.87 -17.32
N GLU A 455 -32.64 -10.40 -17.72
CA GLU A 455 -32.53 -11.34 -18.86
C GLU A 455 -33.41 -12.59 -18.67
N ASN A 456 -33.44 -13.14 -17.46
CA ASN A 456 -34.29 -14.29 -17.12
C ASN A 456 -35.79 -13.93 -17.13
N ILE A 457 -36.17 -12.74 -16.67
CA ILE A 457 -37.58 -12.28 -16.73
C ILE A 457 -38.01 -12.09 -18.19
N ASN A 458 -37.19 -11.46 -19.04
CA ASN A 458 -37.47 -11.28 -20.47
C ASN A 458 -37.67 -12.63 -21.19
N ARG A 459 -36.82 -13.63 -20.89
CA ARG A 459 -37.00 -15.00 -21.42
C ARG A 459 -38.34 -15.60 -20.99
N LYS A 460 -38.74 -15.44 -19.73
CA LYS A 460 -40.04 -15.96 -19.22
C LYS A 460 -41.23 -15.27 -19.89
N ILE A 461 -41.16 -13.95 -20.08
CA ILE A 461 -42.19 -13.17 -20.79
C ILE A 461 -42.32 -13.68 -22.22
N SER A 462 -41.23 -13.76 -22.97
CA SER A 462 -41.24 -14.23 -24.37
C SER A 462 -41.84 -15.64 -24.50
N VAL A 463 -41.47 -16.57 -23.61
CA VAL A 463 -42.06 -17.93 -23.61
C VAL A 463 -43.56 -17.90 -23.33
N LEU A 464 -44.02 -17.04 -22.41
CA LEU A 464 -45.45 -16.91 -22.08
C LEU A 464 -46.24 -16.22 -23.20
N GLU A 465 -45.69 -15.21 -23.85
CA GLU A 465 -46.31 -14.52 -25.00
C GLU A 465 -46.44 -15.46 -26.20
N ASP A 466 -45.42 -16.27 -26.47
CA ASP A 466 -45.44 -17.35 -27.45
C ASP A 466 -46.54 -18.37 -27.13
N PHE A 467 -46.64 -18.75 -25.86
CA PHE A 467 -47.64 -19.68 -25.37
C PHE A 467 -49.07 -19.12 -25.50
N ILE A 468 -49.28 -17.87 -25.09
CA ILE A 468 -50.55 -17.13 -25.24
C ILE A 468 -50.95 -17.05 -26.72
N SER A 469 -50.02 -16.67 -27.59
CA SER A 469 -50.28 -16.52 -29.03
C SER A 469 -50.73 -17.85 -29.65
N VAL A 470 -50.14 -18.97 -29.23
CA VAL A 470 -50.58 -20.30 -29.67
C VAL A 470 -51.98 -20.62 -29.13
N PHE A 471 -52.28 -20.31 -27.87
CA PHE A 471 -53.62 -20.57 -27.31
C PHE A 471 -54.72 -19.69 -27.92
N ILE A 472 -54.43 -18.45 -28.28
CA ILE A 472 -55.37 -17.59 -29.04
C ILE A 472 -55.65 -18.19 -30.43
N LEU A 473 -54.63 -18.77 -31.08
CA LEU A 473 -54.84 -19.49 -32.34
C LEU A 473 -55.65 -20.77 -32.12
N ILE A 474 -55.44 -21.48 -31.00
CA ILE A 474 -56.25 -22.64 -30.62
C ILE A 474 -57.71 -22.21 -30.42
N GLU A 475 -57.99 -21.13 -29.71
CA GLU A 475 -59.36 -20.61 -29.56
C GLU A 475 -60.00 -20.35 -30.92
N LYS A 476 -59.31 -19.65 -31.83
CA LYS A 476 -59.82 -19.34 -33.17
C LYS A 476 -60.05 -20.58 -34.03
N CYS A 477 -59.15 -21.57 -33.95
CA CYS A 477 -59.31 -22.85 -34.64
C CYS A 477 -60.51 -23.64 -34.14
N PHE A 478 -60.76 -23.61 -32.84
CA PHE A 478 -61.78 -24.46 -32.25
C PHE A 478 -63.13 -23.75 -32.19
N CYS A 479 -63.30 -22.54 -32.73
CA CYS A 479 -64.60 -21.91 -32.94
C CYS A 479 -65.43 -22.72 -33.95
N ILE A 480 -66.62 -23.17 -33.52
CA ILE A 480 -67.54 -23.93 -34.36
C ILE A 480 -68.68 -23.01 -34.79
N GLU A 481 -68.96 -22.93 -36.09
CA GLU A 481 -70.16 -22.25 -36.62
C GLU A 481 -71.31 -23.26 -36.71
N SER A 482 -72.44 -22.96 -36.08
CA SER A 482 -73.66 -23.77 -36.22
C SER A 482 -74.40 -23.37 -37.50
N GLY A 483 -74.25 -24.16 -38.56
CA GLY A 483 -75.17 -24.09 -39.70
C GLY A 483 -76.50 -24.70 -39.30
N ASN A 484 -77.61 -23.96 -39.47
CA ASN A 484 -78.96 -24.49 -39.26
C ASN A 484 -79.15 -25.77 -40.11
N ASN A 485 -79.39 -26.89 -39.43
CA ASN A 485 -79.78 -28.20 -39.97
C ASN A 485 -78.74 -29.07 -40.71
N SER A 486 -77.56 -29.33 -40.13
CA SER A 486 -76.92 -30.64 -40.34
C SER A 486 -76.13 -31.11 -39.12
N TYR A 487 -76.09 -32.42 -38.88
CA TYR A 487 -75.26 -33.08 -37.85
C TYR A 487 -73.73 -32.96 -38.10
N ILE A 488 -73.32 -32.12 -39.06
CA ILE A 488 -71.94 -31.90 -39.47
C ILE A 488 -71.51 -30.54 -38.94
N TRP A 489 -70.82 -30.55 -37.80
CA TRP A 489 -70.19 -29.37 -37.24
C TRP A 489 -68.84 -29.20 -37.94
N MET A 490 -68.58 -28.04 -38.55
CA MET A 490 -67.31 -27.76 -39.23
C MET A 490 -66.43 -26.86 -38.38
N ILE A 491 -65.16 -27.27 -38.19
CA ILE A 491 -64.12 -26.38 -37.67
C ILE A 491 -63.76 -25.39 -38.78
N LYS A 492 -63.75 -24.08 -38.45
CA LYS A 492 -63.36 -23.03 -39.39
C LYS A 492 -61.92 -23.26 -39.86
N SER A 493 -61.72 -23.60 -41.13
CA SER A 493 -60.39 -23.83 -41.69
C SER A 493 -59.63 -22.50 -41.76
N LEU A 494 -58.79 -22.23 -40.77
CA LEU A 494 -57.80 -21.16 -40.85
C LEU A 494 -56.61 -21.67 -41.68
N SER A 495 -56.04 -20.83 -42.53
CA SER A 495 -54.82 -21.10 -43.30
C SER A 495 -53.59 -21.15 -42.38
N ILE A 496 -53.49 -22.21 -41.58
CA ILE A 496 -52.45 -22.36 -40.56
C ILE A 496 -51.34 -23.25 -41.11
N SER A 497 -50.10 -22.78 -40.98
CA SER A 497 -48.94 -23.57 -41.40
C SER A 497 -48.80 -24.86 -40.58
N SER A 498 -48.28 -25.93 -41.21
CA SER A 498 -47.99 -27.20 -40.54
C SER A 498 -47.10 -27.06 -39.30
N LYS A 499 -46.18 -26.07 -39.30
CA LYS A 499 -45.34 -25.71 -38.15
C LYS A 499 -46.16 -25.27 -36.95
N ILE A 500 -47.18 -24.44 -37.16
CA ILE A 500 -48.05 -23.93 -36.09
C ILE A 500 -48.94 -25.05 -35.54
N LEU A 501 -49.53 -25.88 -36.42
CA LEU A 501 -50.31 -27.06 -36.01
C LEU A 501 -49.48 -28.03 -35.16
N THR A 502 -48.22 -28.27 -35.55
CA THR A 502 -47.28 -29.10 -34.77
C THR A 502 -47.00 -28.48 -33.40
N LYS A 503 -46.87 -27.15 -33.31
CA LYS A 503 -46.68 -26.41 -32.05
C LYS A 503 -47.91 -26.51 -31.15
N MET A 504 -49.10 -26.32 -31.70
CA MET A 504 -50.40 -26.49 -31.01
C MET A 504 -50.55 -27.91 -30.46
N LYS A 505 -50.31 -28.92 -31.30
CA LYS A 505 -50.33 -30.34 -30.92
C LYS A 505 -49.46 -30.62 -29.70
N LYS A 506 -48.18 -30.22 -29.74
CA LYS A 506 -47.23 -30.43 -28.64
C LYS A 506 -47.69 -29.75 -27.34
N ILE A 507 -48.19 -28.52 -27.44
CA ILE A 507 -48.67 -27.74 -26.28
C ILE A 507 -49.93 -28.37 -25.69
N CYS A 508 -50.91 -28.75 -26.50
CA CYS A 508 -52.13 -29.42 -26.06
C CYS A 508 -51.82 -30.76 -25.39
N ILE A 509 -50.95 -31.58 -25.98
CA ILE A 509 -50.50 -32.84 -25.36
C ILE A 509 -49.86 -32.54 -24.00
N LYS A 510 -48.85 -31.66 -23.95
CA LYS A 510 -48.13 -31.37 -22.69
C LYS A 510 -49.06 -30.83 -21.60
N ARG A 511 -50.06 -30.03 -21.96
CA ARG A 511 -50.98 -29.41 -21.01
C ARG A 511 -52.07 -30.38 -20.54
N PHE A 512 -52.66 -31.13 -21.45
CA PHE A 512 -53.89 -31.88 -21.20
C PHE A 512 -53.69 -33.39 -20.99
N ARG A 513 -52.47 -33.93 -21.21
CA ARG A 513 -52.14 -35.34 -20.99
C ARG A 513 -52.53 -35.88 -19.60
N ASN A 514 -52.45 -35.03 -18.58
CA ASN A 514 -52.75 -35.39 -17.19
C ASN A 514 -54.03 -34.73 -16.64
N ASP A 515 -54.88 -34.16 -17.50
CA ASP A 515 -56.07 -33.46 -17.04
C ASP A 515 -57.17 -34.45 -16.64
N ALA A 516 -57.38 -34.61 -15.34
CA ALA A 516 -58.35 -35.55 -14.78
C ALA A 516 -59.80 -35.22 -15.20
N TYR A 517 -60.11 -33.96 -15.52
CA TYR A 517 -61.43 -33.55 -15.94
C TYR A 517 -61.69 -33.88 -17.41
N LEU A 518 -60.71 -33.68 -18.29
CA LEU A 518 -60.78 -34.14 -19.68
C LEU A 518 -60.90 -35.68 -19.76
N LYS A 519 -60.14 -36.41 -18.94
CA LYS A 519 -60.22 -37.88 -18.84
C LYS A 519 -61.63 -38.35 -18.46
N ARG A 520 -62.25 -37.74 -17.44
CA ARG A 520 -63.64 -38.01 -17.04
C ARG A 520 -64.64 -37.70 -18.15
N LYS A 521 -64.51 -36.54 -18.81
CA LYS A 521 -65.37 -36.11 -19.92
C LYS A 521 -65.29 -37.04 -21.15
N LEU A 522 -64.16 -37.70 -21.37
CA LEU A 522 -63.97 -38.67 -22.45
C LEU A 522 -64.48 -40.08 -22.11
N GLY A 523 -65.09 -40.29 -20.93
CA GLY A 523 -65.65 -41.59 -20.51
C GLY A 523 -64.59 -42.65 -20.18
N ILE A 524 -63.35 -42.22 -19.92
CA ILE A 524 -62.21 -43.10 -19.68
C ILE A 524 -62.21 -43.49 -18.18
N SER A 525 -62.46 -44.76 -17.87
CA SER A 525 -62.22 -45.30 -16.51
C SER A 525 -60.71 -45.30 -16.22
N ASP A 526 -60.29 -45.19 -14.95
CA ASP A 526 -58.87 -45.27 -14.56
C ASP A 526 -58.19 -46.59 -15.01
N THR A 527 -58.97 -47.57 -15.47
CA THR A 527 -58.56 -48.91 -15.92
C THR A 527 -58.60 -49.14 -17.43
N GLN A 528 -59.09 -48.20 -18.26
CA GLN A 528 -59.08 -48.31 -19.73
C GLN A 528 -58.15 -47.27 -20.36
N SER A 529 -57.12 -47.70 -21.09
CA SER A 529 -56.15 -46.77 -21.70
C SER A 529 -56.57 -46.34 -23.11
N ILE A 530 -57.47 -45.37 -23.22
CA ILE A 530 -57.34 -44.44 -24.35
C ILE A 530 -56.26 -43.45 -23.93
N ASP A 531 -55.10 -43.55 -24.56
CA ASP A 531 -54.02 -42.60 -24.34
C ASP A 531 -54.48 -41.21 -24.81
N VAL A 532 -54.72 -40.30 -23.86
CA VAL A 532 -55.11 -38.90 -24.13
C VAL A 532 -54.10 -38.23 -25.05
N GLU A 533 -52.82 -38.59 -24.95
CA GLU A 533 -51.79 -38.12 -25.88
C GLU A 533 -52.04 -38.66 -27.29
N ALA A 534 -52.37 -39.95 -27.44
CA ALA A 534 -52.74 -40.54 -28.72
C ALA A 534 -54.02 -39.93 -29.30
N TYR A 535 -55.02 -39.61 -28.46
CA TYR A 535 -56.29 -39.01 -28.88
C TYR A 535 -56.12 -37.57 -29.37
N ILE A 536 -55.35 -36.75 -28.64
CA ILE A 536 -54.99 -35.40 -29.09
C ILE A 536 -54.10 -35.48 -30.34
N LYS A 537 -53.18 -36.46 -30.39
CA LYS A 537 -52.31 -36.69 -31.55
C LYS A 537 -53.10 -37.01 -32.81
N ASP A 538 -54.05 -37.94 -32.71
CA ASP A 538 -54.95 -38.34 -33.80
C ASP A 538 -55.77 -37.17 -34.32
N PHE A 539 -56.29 -36.32 -33.42
CA PHE A 539 -57.00 -35.09 -33.79
C PHE A 539 -56.13 -34.14 -34.64
N PHE A 540 -54.92 -33.82 -34.18
CA PHE A 540 -54.03 -32.90 -34.91
C PHE A 540 -53.44 -33.53 -36.19
N ASP A 541 -53.23 -34.85 -36.22
CA ASP A 541 -52.77 -35.56 -37.42
C ASP A 541 -53.88 -35.63 -38.48
N THR A 542 -55.14 -35.76 -38.07
CA THR A 542 -56.31 -35.64 -38.96
C THR A 542 -56.40 -34.22 -39.56
N LEU A 543 -56.23 -33.18 -38.73
CA LEU A 543 -56.14 -31.79 -39.19
C LEU A 543 -55.00 -31.55 -40.19
N GLN A 544 -53.88 -32.26 -40.05
CA GLN A 544 -52.67 -32.04 -40.86
C GLN A 544 -52.71 -32.77 -42.21
N LYS A 545 -53.41 -33.91 -42.34
CA LYS A 545 -53.48 -34.68 -43.60
C LYS A 545 -54.27 -33.98 -44.72
N ASP A 546 -55.21 -33.10 -44.38
CA ASP A 546 -56.15 -32.47 -45.33
C ASP A 546 -55.87 -30.99 -45.66
N THR A 547 -54.64 -30.51 -45.44
CA THR A 547 -54.24 -29.09 -45.68
C THR A 547 -54.30 -28.59 -47.14
N LYS A 548 -54.89 -29.35 -48.08
CA LYS A 548 -55.06 -28.99 -49.50
C LYS A 548 -56.51 -28.65 -49.90
N GLY A 549 -57.49 -28.67 -48.99
CA GLY A 549 -58.89 -28.30 -49.27
C GLY A 549 -59.69 -27.92 -48.02
N LYS A 550 -60.86 -27.27 -48.19
CA LYS A 550 -61.79 -26.89 -47.10
C LYS A 550 -62.11 -28.11 -46.23
N THR A 551 -61.77 -28.03 -44.95
CA THR A 551 -61.71 -29.19 -44.04
C THR A 551 -63.09 -29.55 -43.49
N THR A 552 -63.49 -30.82 -43.61
CA THR A 552 -64.70 -31.37 -42.98
C THR A 552 -64.27 -32.38 -41.91
N ILE A 553 -64.03 -31.91 -40.68
CA ILE A 553 -63.70 -32.81 -39.56
C ILE A 553 -64.99 -33.40 -39.03
N ASN A 554 -65.04 -34.71 -38.80
CA ASN A 554 -66.14 -35.31 -38.05
C ASN A 554 -66.03 -34.91 -36.57
N VAL A 555 -66.58 -33.75 -36.26
CA VAL A 555 -66.55 -33.12 -34.93
C VAL A 555 -67.18 -34.01 -33.86
N SER A 556 -68.09 -34.94 -34.20
CA SER A 556 -68.71 -35.86 -33.23
C SER A 556 -67.67 -36.73 -32.50
N LYS A 557 -66.60 -37.16 -33.19
CA LYS A 557 -65.52 -37.97 -32.61
C LYS A 557 -64.70 -37.20 -31.56
N TYR A 558 -64.55 -35.88 -31.74
CA TYR A 558 -63.64 -35.05 -30.93
C TYR A 558 -64.35 -33.97 -30.09
N ILE A 559 -65.69 -33.99 -30.05
CA ILE A 559 -66.52 -32.91 -29.50
C ILE A 559 -66.19 -32.56 -28.05
N MET A 560 -65.85 -33.55 -27.22
CA MET A 560 -65.54 -33.34 -25.81
C MET A 560 -64.20 -32.63 -25.61
N PHE A 561 -63.19 -32.96 -26.43
CA PHE A 561 -61.91 -32.25 -26.42
C PHE A 561 -62.06 -30.84 -26.98
N ILE A 562 -62.85 -30.66 -28.04
CA ILE A 562 -63.13 -29.35 -28.62
C ILE A 562 -63.81 -28.42 -27.61
N LYS A 563 -64.88 -28.87 -26.95
CA LYS A 563 -65.58 -28.10 -25.91
C LYS A 563 -64.66 -27.79 -24.72
N PHE A 564 -63.86 -28.76 -24.31
CA PHE A 564 -62.92 -28.55 -23.21
C PHE A 564 -61.83 -27.52 -23.55
N VAL A 565 -61.30 -27.56 -24.77
CA VAL A 565 -60.36 -26.56 -25.28
C VAL A 565 -61.03 -25.18 -25.33
N GLN A 566 -62.29 -25.08 -25.77
CA GLN A 566 -63.05 -23.83 -25.76
C GLN A 566 -63.29 -23.28 -24.34
N GLU A 567 -63.56 -24.15 -23.36
CA GLU A 567 -63.76 -23.77 -21.95
C GLU A 567 -62.45 -23.32 -21.28
N GLN A 568 -61.35 -24.05 -21.51
CA GLN A 568 -60.10 -23.83 -20.77
C GLN A 568 -59.15 -22.82 -21.41
N SER A 569 -59.14 -22.70 -22.75
CA SER A 569 -58.19 -21.81 -23.43
C SER A 569 -58.33 -20.35 -22.99
N PRO A 570 -59.55 -19.77 -22.89
CA PRO A 570 -59.72 -18.37 -22.45
C PRO A 570 -59.20 -18.14 -21.03
N LEU A 571 -59.39 -19.12 -20.14
CA LEU A 571 -58.88 -19.07 -18.77
C LEU A 571 -57.35 -19.15 -18.74
N ILE A 572 -56.76 -20.03 -19.55
CA ILE A 572 -55.30 -20.18 -19.69
C ILE A 572 -54.68 -18.90 -20.26
N VAL A 573 -55.28 -18.32 -21.30
CA VAL A 573 -54.84 -17.05 -21.90
C VAL A 573 -54.90 -15.94 -20.85
N ARG A 574 -56.03 -15.77 -20.16
CA ARG A 574 -56.21 -14.72 -19.14
C ARG A 574 -55.23 -14.87 -17.97
N GLN A 575 -55.04 -16.07 -17.43
CA GLN A 575 -54.07 -16.33 -16.35
C GLN A 575 -52.63 -16.08 -16.81
N SER A 576 -52.30 -16.48 -18.03
CA SER A 576 -50.96 -16.27 -18.60
C SER A 576 -50.70 -14.78 -18.86
N GLN A 577 -51.68 -14.04 -19.36
CA GLN A 577 -51.60 -12.58 -19.54
C GLN A 577 -51.40 -11.86 -18.19
N GLN A 578 -52.15 -12.24 -17.15
CA GLN A 578 -51.94 -11.69 -15.79
C GLN A 578 -50.53 -11.98 -15.27
N ARG A 579 -49.98 -13.17 -15.56
CA ARG A 579 -48.62 -13.53 -15.18
C ARG A 579 -47.58 -12.72 -15.97
N VAL A 580 -47.81 -12.46 -17.25
CA VAL A 580 -46.98 -11.56 -18.07
C VAL A 580 -46.99 -10.15 -17.48
N SER A 581 -48.16 -9.60 -17.13
CA SER A 581 -48.25 -8.28 -16.50
C SER A 581 -47.46 -8.20 -15.19
N LYS A 582 -47.53 -9.22 -14.32
CA LYS A 582 -46.72 -9.28 -13.09
C LYS A 582 -45.22 -9.32 -13.39
N LEU A 583 -44.79 -10.11 -14.36
CA LEU A 583 -43.39 -10.19 -14.78
C LEU A 583 -42.89 -8.86 -15.37
N ILE A 584 -43.74 -8.12 -16.10
CA ILE A 584 -43.42 -6.78 -16.59
C ILE A 584 -43.23 -5.81 -15.42
N THR A 585 -44.08 -5.85 -14.39
CA THR A 585 -43.89 -5.04 -13.18
C THR A 585 -42.59 -5.38 -12.45
N GLU A 586 -42.29 -6.67 -12.27
CA GLU A 586 -41.03 -7.12 -11.66
C GLU A 586 -39.80 -6.68 -12.48
N LYS A 587 -39.89 -6.74 -13.82
CA LYS A 587 -38.86 -6.24 -14.73
C LYS A 587 -38.66 -4.74 -14.53
N ASN A 588 -39.72 -3.94 -14.59
CA ASN A 588 -39.62 -2.49 -14.46
C ASN A 588 -39.01 -2.07 -13.12
N ASN A 589 -39.34 -2.78 -12.03
CA ASN A 589 -38.72 -2.55 -10.72
C ASN A 589 -37.23 -2.91 -10.71
N ALA A 590 -36.85 -4.01 -11.36
CA ALA A 590 -35.45 -4.42 -11.48
C ALA A 590 -34.64 -3.48 -12.40
N ASP A 591 -35.23 -3.02 -13.51
CA ASP A 591 -34.63 -2.04 -14.42
C ASP A 591 -34.46 -0.68 -13.72
N LYS A 592 -35.45 -0.23 -12.92
CA LYS A 592 -35.35 0.98 -12.10
C LYS A 592 -34.20 0.88 -11.08
N ALA A 593 -34.11 -0.23 -10.35
CA ALA A 593 -33.02 -0.48 -9.42
C ALA A 593 -31.65 -0.53 -10.13
N ALA A 594 -31.58 -1.15 -11.32
CA ALA A 594 -30.37 -1.16 -12.13
C ALA A 594 -29.97 0.24 -12.58
N GLN A 595 -30.93 1.11 -12.89
CA GLN A 595 -30.69 2.49 -13.32
C GLN A 595 -30.22 3.36 -12.16
N GLU A 596 -30.84 3.24 -10.98
CA GLU A 596 -30.39 3.91 -9.75
C GLU A 596 -28.96 3.48 -9.36
N LEU A 597 -28.65 2.18 -9.47
CA LEU A 597 -27.29 1.65 -9.28
C LEU A 597 -26.35 2.15 -10.38
N MET A 598 -26.78 2.18 -11.65
CA MET A 598 -25.94 2.66 -12.76
C MET A 598 -25.61 4.14 -12.62
N THR A 599 -26.52 5.01 -12.16
CA THR A 599 -26.21 6.42 -11.88
C THR A 599 -25.13 6.52 -10.79
N THR A 600 -25.31 5.78 -9.68
CA THR A 600 -24.35 5.74 -8.56
C THR A 600 -22.98 5.17 -8.97
N VAL A 601 -22.98 4.16 -9.84
CA VAL A 601 -21.77 3.53 -10.40
C VAL A 601 -21.12 4.42 -11.44
N SER A 602 -21.89 5.04 -12.33
CA SER A 602 -21.38 5.86 -13.41
C SER A 602 -20.65 7.06 -12.84
N ASP A 603 -21.22 7.72 -11.83
CA ASP A 603 -20.53 8.85 -11.18
C ASP A 603 -19.21 8.38 -10.55
N ASN A 604 -19.23 7.30 -9.76
CA ASN A 604 -18.01 6.79 -9.11
C ASN A 604 -16.99 6.16 -10.08
N ILE A 605 -17.43 5.52 -11.17
CA ILE A 605 -16.56 4.93 -12.21
C ILE A 605 -15.96 6.03 -13.09
N VAL A 606 -16.75 7.04 -13.47
CA VAL A 606 -16.26 8.21 -14.20
C VAL A 606 -15.23 8.94 -13.35
N TYR A 607 -15.50 9.19 -12.06
CA TYR A 607 -14.49 9.71 -11.15
C TYR A 607 -13.28 8.77 -11.03
N SER A 608 -13.44 7.46 -10.87
CA SER A 608 -12.29 6.53 -10.74
C SER A 608 -11.46 6.34 -12.01
N ASN A 609 -12.05 6.53 -13.19
CA ASN A 609 -11.36 6.42 -14.48
C ASN A 609 -10.67 7.73 -14.88
N ILE A 610 -11.09 8.87 -14.31
CA ILE A 610 -10.48 10.18 -14.53
C ILE A 610 -9.45 10.49 -13.44
N ASP A 611 -9.64 9.96 -12.24
CA ASP A 611 -8.81 10.24 -11.07
C ASP A 611 -7.75 9.15 -10.84
N GLU A 612 -6.50 9.42 -11.23
CA GLU A 612 -5.37 8.52 -11.03
C GLU A 612 -5.20 8.08 -9.56
N LEU A 613 -5.61 8.91 -8.60
CA LEU A 613 -5.43 8.66 -7.16
C LEU A 613 -6.43 7.64 -6.61
N ALA A 614 -7.53 7.35 -7.31
CA ALA A 614 -8.51 6.35 -6.88
C ALA A 614 -7.90 4.93 -6.74
N SER A 615 -6.83 4.64 -7.48
CA SER A 615 -6.11 3.37 -7.37
C SER A 615 -5.30 3.21 -6.07
N TYR A 616 -5.14 4.28 -5.28
CA TYR A 616 -4.35 4.33 -4.05
C TYR A 616 -5.18 4.47 -2.77
N THR A 617 -6.50 4.38 -2.86
CA THR A 617 -7.41 4.62 -1.72
C THR A 617 -7.89 3.34 -1.02
N ASN A 618 -7.23 2.19 -1.15
CA ASN A 618 -7.69 0.95 -0.52
C ASN A 618 -7.79 1.04 1.02
N ILE A 619 -8.90 0.60 1.63
CA ILE A 619 -9.01 0.49 3.10
C ILE A 619 -8.24 -0.73 3.61
N LEU A 620 -8.46 -1.89 2.97
CA LEU A 620 -7.82 -3.16 3.29
C LEU A 620 -7.15 -3.79 2.06
N PRO A 621 -6.02 -4.48 2.23
CA PRO A 621 -5.30 -4.69 3.51
C PRO A 621 -4.62 -3.40 4.03
N LEU A 622 -4.32 -3.29 5.33
CA LEU A 622 -3.82 -2.03 5.94
C LEU A 622 -2.46 -1.61 5.40
N ASN A 623 -1.65 -2.56 4.94
CA ASN A 623 -0.35 -2.28 4.30
C ASN A 623 -0.52 -1.57 2.94
N ASP A 624 -1.71 -1.62 2.34
CA ASP A 624 -2.08 -0.97 1.08
C ASP A 624 -2.88 0.32 1.31
N ASN A 625 -3.02 0.76 2.56
CA ASN A 625 -3.78 1.95 2.93
C ASN A 625 -2.85 3.14 3.14
N TYR A 626 -2.93 4.13 2.27
CA TYR A 626 -2.02 5.28 2.28
C TYR A 626 -2.19 6.17 3.53
N PHE A 627 -3.38 6.21 4.13
CA PHE A 627 -3.58 6.91 5.41
C PHE A 627 -2.76 6.27 6.53
N ILE A 628 -2.70 4.93 6.56
CA ILE A 628 -1.90 4.17 7.53
C ILE A 628 -0.41 4.52 7.40
N THR A 629 0.09 4.70 6.17
CA THR A 629 1.48 5.10 5.92
C THR A 629 1.86 6.40 6.64
N TYR A 630 1.04 7.45 6.55
CA TYR A 630 1.29 8.71 7.27
C TYR A 630 1.08 8.56 8.79
N MET A 631 0.08 7.77 9.18
CA MET A 631 -0.24 7.47 10.58
C MET A 631 0.96 6.89 11.34
N GLN A 632 1.77 6.04 10.69
CA GLN A 632 2.96 5.42 11.27
C GLN A 632 3.98 6.44 11.79
N GLN A 633 4.10 7.60 11.13
CA GLN A 633 5.07 8.63 11.53
C GLN A 633 4.62 9.42 12.76
N LEU A 634 3.37 9.21 13.20
CA LEU A 634 2.72 9.90 14.32
C LEU A 634 2.32 8.95 15.46
N LEU A 635 2.82 7.71 15.50
CA LEU A 635 2.52 6.71 16.54
C LEU A 635 3.04 7.07 17.95
N PHE A 636 3.80 8.15 18.08
CA PHE A 636 4.17 8.72 19.39
C PHE A 636 2.99 9.50 20.01
N ILE A 637 1.94 9.78 19.25
CA ILE A 637 0.68 10.34 19.74
C ILE A 637 -0.21 9.19 20.19
N LYS A 638 -0.59 9.18 21.49
CA LYS A 638 -1.35 8.06 22.10
C LYS A 638 -2.61 7.70 21.33
N SER A 639 -3.44 8.68 20.96
CA SER A 639 -4.67 8.44 20.20
C SER A 639 -4.44 7.79 18.84
N VAL A 640 -3.38 8.21 18.14
CA VAL A 640 -2.97 7.63 16.86
C VAL A 640 -2.49 6.20 17.08
N ARG A 641 -1.60 5.98 18.04
CA ARG A 641 -1.08 4.66 18.40
C ARG A 641 -2.18 3.65 18.73
N ASP A 642 -3.11 4.05 19.60
CA ASP A 642 -4.17 3.17 20.07
C ASP A 642 -5.11 2.81 18.91
N ALA A 643 -5.45 3.79 18.06
CA ALA A 643 -6.19 3.55 16.81
C ALA A 643 -5.46 2.60 15.84
N TYR A 644 -4.15 2.74 15.67
CA TYR A 644 -3.34 1.89 14.80
C TYR A 644 -3.40 0.42 15.24
N ILE A 645 -3.25 0.19 16.55
CA ILE A 645 -3.33 -1.15 17.15
C ILE A 645 -4.73 -1.74 16.97
N ASP A 646 -5.79 -0.95 17.11
CA ASP A 646 -7.16 -1.43 16.96
C ASP A 646 -7.53 -1.73 15.51
N MET A 647 -7.05 -0.95 14.55
CA MET A 647 -7.18 -1.26 13.13
C MET A 647 -6.52 -2.61 12.78
N GLU A 648 -5.32 -2.90 13.28
CA GLU A 648 -4.65 -4.19 13.06
C GLU A 648 -5.44 -5.36 13.66
N LYS A 649 -6.04 -5.19 14.86
CA LYS A 649 -6.92 -6.21 15.45
C LYS A 649 -8.17 -6.46 14.60
N ILE A 650 -8.73 -5.41 14.00
CA ILE A 650 -9.89 -5.52 13.09
C ILE A 650 -9.49 -6.29 11.83
N GLU A 651 -8.37 -5.91 11.18
CA GLU A 651 -7.85 -6.60 10.01
C GLU A 651 -7.56 -8.08 10.28
N SER A 652 -6.89 -8.39 11.39
CA SER A 652 -6.50 -9.76 11.77
C SER A 652 -7.66 -10.61 12.30
N SER A 653 -8.81 -10.01 12.63
CA SER A 653 -9.99 -10.73 13.13
C SER A 653 -10.53 -11.73 12.10
N LYS A 654 -10.61 -13.02 12.45
CA LYS A 654 -11.26 -14.04 11.61
C LYS A 654 -12.79 -14.03 11.70
N LYS A 655 -13.36 -13.30 12.66
CA LYS A 655 -14.80 -13.30 12.97
C LYS A 655 -15.60 -12.31 12.13
N MET A 656 -14.93 -11.29 11.60
CA MET A 656 -15.58 -10.19 10.87
C MET A 656 -15.47 -10.40 9.36
N SER A 657 -16.53 -10.04 8.64
CA SER A 657 -16.50 -10.00 7.18
C SER A 657 -15.57 -8.88 6.68
N LYS A 658 -15.13 -8.95 5.41
CA LYS A 658 -14.28 -7.88 4.85
C LYS A 658 -14.97 -6.50 4.91
N ASN A 659 -16.25 -6.42 4.54
CA ASN A 659 -17.01 -5.16 4.55
C ASN A 659 -17.12 -4.59 5.96
N GLU A 660 -17.46 -5.43 6.95
CA GLU A 660 -17.56 -5.01 8.35
C GLU A 660 -16.21 -4.48 8.87
N LYS A 661 -15.09 -5.08 8.46
CA LYS A 661 -13.76 -4.57 8.82
C LYS A 661 -13.49 -3.21 8.20
N GLU A 662 -13.79 -3.04 6.91
CA GLU A 662 -13.59 -1.76 6.22
C GLU A 662 -14.44 -0.65 6.85
N GLU A 663 -15.71 -0.93 7.17
CA GLU A 663 -16.60 0.00 7.88
C GLU A 663 -16.00 0.48 9.21
N ARG A 664 -15.60 -0.46 10.07
CA ARG A 664 -14.99 -0.10 11.37
C ARG A 664 -13.66 0.63 11.22
N ILE A 665 -12.84 0.28 10.23
CA ILE A 665 -11.58 1.00 9.97
C ILE A 665 -11.87 2.44 9.53
N VAL A 666 -12.85 2.65 8.64
CA VAL A 666 -13.26 3.99 8.21
C VAL A 666 -13.76 4.83 9.38
N GLU A 667 -14.56 4.27 10.30
CA GLU A 667 -14.99 4.96 11.52
C GLU A 667 -13.80 5.40 12.39
N ILE A 668 -12.78 4.55 12.52
CA ILE A 668 -11.56 4.92 13.25
C ILE A 668 -10.80 6.02 12.50
N ILE A 669 -10.69 5.94 11.16
CA ILE A 669 -10.05 6.97 10.34
C ILE A 669 -10.77 8.31 10.50
N GLN A 670 -12.10 8.35 10.45
CA GLN A 670 -12.89 9.56 10.69
C GLN A 670 -12.58 10.21 12.03
N LYS A 671 -12.46 9.42 13.09
CA LYS A 671 -12.12 9.88 14.44
C LYS A 671 -10.70 10.46 14.49
N ILE A 672 -9.71 9.80 13.89
CA ILE A 672 -8.30 10.19 14.02
C ILE A 672 -7.82 11.21 12.98
N PHE A 673 -8.55 11.38 11.87
CA PHE A 673 -8.17 12.26 10.76
C PHE A 673 -7.82 13.69 11.21
N PRO A 674 -8.60 14.38 12.07
CA PRO A 674 -8.27 15.75 12.49
C PRO A 674 -6.93 15.84 13.22
N VAL A 675 -6.54 14.79 13.97
CA VAL A 675 -5.25 14.74 14.67
C VAL A 675 -4.10 14.65 13.66
N ILE A 676 -4.23 13.79 12.64
CA ILE A 676 -3.24 13.62 11.58
C ILE A 676 -3.10 14.90 10.76
N GLU A 677 -4.22 15.48 10.34
CA GLU A 677 -4.28 16.74 9.58
C GLU A 677 -3.56 17.87 10.30
N ASN A 678 -3.92 18.14 11.56
CA ASN A 678 -3.33 19.21 12.35
C ASN A 678 -1.81 19.03 12.53
N CYS A 679 -1.36 17.79 12.69
CA CYS A 679 0.07 17.50 12.81
C CYS A 679 0.81 17.74 11.48
N ILE A 680 0.27 17.26 10.36
CA ILE A 680 0.85 17.47 9.02
C ILE A 680 0.96 18.98 8.73
N ARG A 681 -0.12 19.74 8.94
CA ARG A 681 -0.13 21.21 8.75
C ARG A 681 0.93 21.89 9.59
N PHE A 682 0.98 21.59 10.89
CA PHE A 682 1.97 22.18 11.80
C PHE A 682 3.41 21.87 11.36
N ILE A 683 3.71 20.61 11.00
CA ILE A 683 5.05 20.20 10.61
C ILE A 683 5.47 20.88 9.31
N MET A 684 4.60 20.86 8.28
CA MET A 684 4.95 21.29 6.94
C MET A 684 4.85 22.81 6.76
N LEU A 685 3.78 23.42 7.27
CA LEU A 685 3.45 24.84 7.07
C LEU A 685 3.79 25.73 8.28
N GLY A 686 3.92 25.15 9.48
CA GLY A 686 4.07 25.92 10.71
C GLY A 686 2.73 26.34 11.34
N GLY A 687 2.73 27.45 12.06
CA GLY A 687 1.57 27.95 12.81
C GLY A 687 1.52 27.50 14.26
N ASP A 688 0.32 27.55 14.86
CA ASP A 688 0.10 27.23 16.26
C ASP A 688 0.38 25.76 16.57
N TYR A 689 0.94 25.52 17.75
CA TYR A 689 1.16 24.16 18.22
C TYR A 689 -0.19 23.43 18.39
N PRO A 690 -0.35 22.19 17.88
CA PRO A 690 -1.63 21.48 17.89
C PRO A 690 -1.93 20.88 19.28
N TRP A 691 -2.10 21.73 20.30
CA TRP A 691 -2.30 21.36 21.70
C TRP A 691 -3.45 20.38 21.90
N ASP A 692 -4.59 20.65 21.25
CA ASP A 692 -5.80 19.86 21.42
C ASP A 692 -5.61 18.46 20.83
N SER A 693 -5.03 18.38 19.63
CA SER A 693 -4.73 17.10 18.98
C SER A 693 -3.67 16.28 19.73
N ARG A 694 -2.70 16.95 20.38
CA ARG A 694 -1.61 16.28 21.12
C ARG A 694 -1.99 15.83 22.52
N PHE A 695 -2.81 16.61 23.22
CA PHE A 695 -2.99 16.44 24.67
C PHE A 695 -4.44 16.38 25.14
N LYS A 696 -5.42 16.91 24.39
CA LYS A 696 -6.83 16.89 24.81
C LYS A 696 -7.62 15.76 24.16
N TYR A 697 -7.37 15.49 22.88
CA TYR A 697 -8.09 14.46 22.14
C TYR A 697 -7.77 13.06 22.70
N GLN A 698 -8.83 12.30 22.99
CA GLN A 698 -8.72 10.91 23.41
C GLN A 698 -9.46 10.01 22.43
N TYR A 699 -8.75 9.01 21.91
CA TYR A 699 -9.36 7.94 21.14
C TYR A 699 -9.92 6.89 22.11
N SER A 700 -11.16 6.47 21.89
CA SER A 700 -11.76 5.31 22.56
C SER A 700 -12.32 4.37 21.49
N SER A 701 -11.94 3.10 21.60
CA SER A 701 -12.58 2.02 20.87
C SER A 701 -13.97 1.81 21.47
N SER A 702 -14.99 2.34 20.81
CA SER A 702 -16.39 2.03 21.11
C SER A 702 -16.69 0.57 20.82
#